data_AF-A0AAV2YGM0-F1
#
_entry.id   AF-A0AAV2YGM0-F1
#
_cell.length_a   1.000
_cell.length_b   1.000
_cell.length_c   1.000
_cell.angle_alpha   90.00
_cell.angle_beta   90.00
_cell.angle_gamma   90.00
#
_symmetry.space_group_name_H-M   'P 1'
#
loop_
_entity.id
_entity.type
_entity.pdbx_description
1 polymer ?
#
loop_
_entity_poly.entity_id
_entity_poly.type
_entity_poly.pdbx_seq_one_letter_code
_entity_poly.pdbx_strand_id
1 'polypeptide(L)'
;SAGQHTLCDRGTNSVGVGVGVVVELQRSTLALTPQLACSRSGASCSSPARSFVRSLAPTDPPSSTMNLKQYMFTKDDAFVAFNLFCGVCGIGTLGMPANFARAGPYLGVFAMIFMGFTNVYASVLVSKTMLIAPRSVKTFGDLGEWCLGPFGRYAVVISQMGVCLLAPCAFLVLGGNMLHAIFPGAFEITTWIILMALMVLPVCLVPTLKEGAGAALAGCLGTLVADIIGIGMLFHGMKGHPAVPAPEVSIPQVASTFGNLALAYGAAVVIPALQRQHSQPERMPQVVGITIAVITVIFIILAWTGYASVGCQISGNLLFNIMPDPVTKLSSLGMKADFGAAVLAYLAMQVHLMVAFAVLLHPAFYIAERMVLGMHKVTYVDETLPYVAQDTPIESIKRSSSAVSMTKQEAVAQDADEEHDENAEYKGAATTIKYVLLRLAIVAALVVTAVVLKDKFIDLTDFIGSSAITTCCIVLPIIFYMRRMGKKMPIAERVVCVFIVVVCGALGVYVTYKTGKAIFAPGAVDPDAPKFPFCKPEHQKELLGVILRFACLPSTRGRRRPLPASTPTMGLKQRLLHYMFTRDDAIAAFNLFCGVCGVGTLGMPANFARAGPYLGILAMIFMGFTNVYATVIVSKTMLIAPRTVKTFGDLGEWCMGSFGRYAVVISQMGVCLMAPCAMLVLGGNLLFAVFPSAFEMQTWIILMALMVLPVCLVPTLKEGAGAAFAGCLGTIVADTIGIGMLHYGLKGHPAVPKPAISLAQVASTFGNLALAYGAAVVIPALQRRHNQPERMPQVVGITMIIITIIFMILAGTGYASVGCQISGNLLFSIMPDPVTKLSSLGMKADFGAAVLAYLAMQLHITIAFAVMLHPAFYIAERLVLGMHKSTFEDETLPYAAHDTPGNDNKRPSSIVSATKEDVNTQEQHDEENDLADYKGTTVVIKYVTLRLAIIIVLVIVAVALKNKFIELADFIGASANTTSCILLPIIFYLKRMGNKIPMVERVVAVFIVIVCTILGSYVTYTTGKAMFAPGPVDPNAPNFPFCKPEHQKELYYIKP
;
A
#
# COMPACT_ATOMS: atom_id res chain seq x y z
N SER A 1 13.25 35.46 -39.17
CA SER A 1 13.45 36.50 -40.20
C SER A 1 12.14 36.66 -40.96
N ALA A 2 11.73 37.90 -41.20
CA ALA A 2 10.38 38.35 -41.52
C ALA A 2 9.88 38.06 -42.95
N GLY A 3 8.55 38.15 -43.17
CA GLY A 3 8.01 38.83 -44.35
C GLY A 3 6.89 38.17 -45.18
N GLN A 4 5.64 38.57 -44.88
CA GLN A 4 4.60 39.08 -45.80
C GLN A 4 3.69 38.19 -46.69
N HIS A 5 2.40 38.56 -46.59
CA HIS A 5 1.18 38.23 -47.34
C HIS A 5 1.19 38.70 -48.81
N THR A 6 0.48 38.00 -49.73
CA THR A 6 -0.86 38.38 -50.28
C THR A 6 -1.39 37.42 -51.36
N LEU A 7 -2.74 37.42 -51.48
CA LEU A 7 -3.64 36.58 -52.29
C LEU A 7 -3.56 36.80 -53.82
N CYS A 8 -3.93 35.77 -54.59
CA CYS A 8 -4.95 35.86 -55.64
C CYS A 8 -5.53 34.48 -56.04
N ASP A 9 -6.72 34.52 -56.62
CA ASP A 9 -7.83 33.58 -56.52
C ASP A 9 -8.15 32.86 -57.85
N ARG A 10 -9.01 31.82 -57.76
CA ARG A 10 -9.72 31.01 -58.79
C ARG A 10 -9.17 29.61 -59.15
N GLY A 11 -10.00 28.60 -58.85
CA GLY A 11 -10.38 27.61 -59.88
C GLY A 11 -10.51 26.13 -59.51
N THR A 12 -11.62 25.76 -58.85
CA THR A 12 -12.40 24.50 -59.00
C THR A 12 -11.87 23.13 -58.51
N ASN A 13 -12.61 22.62 -57.52
CA ASN A 13 -13.13 21.25 -57.33
C ASN A 13 -12.16 20.06 -57.28
N SER A 14 -11.99 19.45 -56.10
CA SER A 14 -12.67 18.18 -55.75
C SER A 14 -12.30 17.64 -54.36
N VAL A 15 -13.35 17.44 -53.56
CA VAL A 15 -13.51 16.50 -52.41
C VAL A 15 -12.60 16.72 -51.19
N GLY A 16 -13.11 17.54 -50.26
CA GLY A 16 -12.73 17.52 -48.85
C GLY A 16 -13.50 16.47 -48.04
N VAL A 17 -13.03 16.18 -46.83
CA VAL A 17 -13.60 16.71 -45.57
C VAL A 17 -12.63 16.31 -44.45
N GLY A 18 -11.97 17.32 -43.86
CA GLY A 18 -11.41 17.22 -42.52
C GLY A 18 -12.51 17.48 -41.49
N VAL A 19 -12.41 16.82 -40.34
CA VAL A 19 -13.24 17.12 -39.17
C VAL A 19 -12.31 17.30 -37.98
N GLY A 20 -12.22 18.54 -37.51
CA GLY A 20 -11.98 18.83 -36.10
C GLY A 20 -13.23 19.54 -35.58
N VAL A 21 -13.89 18.99 -34.55
CA VAL A 21 -14.86 19.64 -33.66
C VAL A 21 -14.91 18.74 -32.40
N VAL A 22 -14.35 19.20 -31.28
CA VAL A 22 -15.06 19.78 -30.12
C VAL A 22 -16.16 18.87 -29.56
N VAL A 23 -15.90 18.45 -28.32
CA VAL A 23 -16.74 17.64 -27.46
C VAL A 23 -17.95 18.46 -27.02
N GLU A 24 -19.14 18.05 -27.43
CA GLU A 24 -20.40 18.48 -26.81
C GLU A 24 -21.18 17.23 -26.42
N LEU A 25 -21.18 16.94 -25.11
CA LEU A 25 -21.94 15.86 -24.50
C LEU A 25 -23.43 16.25 -24.51
N GLN A 26 -24.22 15.59 -25.35
CA GLN A 26 -25.67 15.62 -25.23
C GLN A 26 -26.24 14.20 -25.12
N ARG A 27 -27.02 14.01 -24.05
CA ARG A 27 -27.84 12.83 -23.74
C ARG A 27 -28.50 12.24 -24.99
N SER A 28 -28.37 10.93 -25.20
CA SER A 28 -29.41 10.11 -25.83
C SER A 28 -29.22 8.63 -25.50
N THR A 29 -30.04 8.18 -24.55
CA THR A 29 -30.37 6.78 -24.29
C THR A 29 -30.98 6.18 -25.56
N LEU A 30 -30.38 5.14 -26.13
CA LEU A 30 -31.00 4.35 -27.19
C LEU A 30 -30.86 2.86 -26.88
N ALA A 31 -31.99 2.31 -26.45
CA ALA A 31 -32.24 0.90 -26.29
C ALA A 31 -32.09 0.19 -27.64
N LEU A 32 -31.33 -0.90 -27.67
CA LEU A 32 -31.30 -1.85 -28.78
C LEU A 32 -31.83 -3.19 -28.28
N THR A 33 -33.15 -3.35 -28.41
CA THR A 33 -33.80 -4.65 -28.55
C THR A 33 -33.64 -5.12 -30.01
N PRO A 34 -33.28 -6.38 -30.28
CA PRO A 34 -33.37 -6.92 -31.63
C PRO A 34 -34.74 -7.57 -31.83
N GLN A 35 -35.64 -6.90 -32.57
CA GLN A 35 -36.76 -7.59 -33.21
C GLN A 35 -36.31 -8.21 -34.53
N LEU A 36 -36.78 -9.44 -34.73
CA LEU A 36 -36.57 -10.30 -35.88
C LEU A 36 -37.02 -9.64 -37.20
N ALA A 37 -36.24 -9.87 -38.26
CA ALA A 37 -36.78 -10.24 -39.57
C ALA A 37 -35.70 -10.94 -40.42
N CYS A 38 -35.74 -12.26 -40.52
CA CYS A 38 -35.34 -12.92 -41.76
C CYS A 38 -36.10 -14.23 -41.95
N SER A 39 -36.66 -14.31 -43.16
CA SER A 39 -37.59 -15.32 -43.65
C SER A 39 -36.90 -16.67 -43.93
N ARG A 40 -37.73 -17.72 -43.87
CA ARG A 40 -37.57 -19.09 -44.39
C ARG A 40 -36.32 -19.38 -45.24
N SER A 41 -35.43 -20.22 -44.72
CA SER A 41 -35.05 -21.51 -45.32
C SER A 41 -34.23 -22.31 -44.30
N GLY A 42 -34.52 -23.61 -44.20
CA GLY A 42 -33.95 -24.49 -43.19
C GLY A 42 -32.48 -24.83 -43.49
N ALA A 43 -31.60 -24.48 -42.57
CA ALA A 43 -30.32 -25.16 -42.34
C ALA A 43 -29.82 -24.83 -40.92
N SER A 44 -29.72 -25.85 -40.06
CA SER A 44 -29.19 -25.67 -38.71
C SER A 44 -27.67 -25.56 -38.74
N CYS A 45 -27.13 -24.37 -38.45
CA CYS A 45 -25.72 -24.21 -38.08
C CYS A 45 -25.64 -23.99 -36.56
N SER A 46 -25.32 -25.06 -35.83
CA SER A 46 -24.99 -25.01 -34.40
C SER A 46 -23.57 -24.49 -34.20
N SER A 47 -23.43 -23.18 -33.95
CA SER A 47 -22.13 -22.58 -33.61
C SER A 47 -21.77 -22.78 -32.12
N PRO A 48 -20.50 -23.08 -31.76
CA PRO A 48 -20.02 -23.19 -30.37
C PRO A 48 -20.31 -21.95 -29.51
N ALA A 49 -20.38 -20.76 -30.12
CA ALA A 49 -20.72 -19.52 -29.43
C ALA A 49 -22.12 -19.57 -28.78
N ARG A 50 -23.07 -20.30 -29.38
CA ARG A 50 -24.44 -20.41 -28.89
C ARG A 50 -24.55 -21.36 -27.69
N SER A 51 -23.67 -22.37 -27.57
CA SER A 51 -23.60 -23.21 -26.35
C SER A 51 -22.84 -22.52 -25.22
N PHE A 52 -21.85 -21.68 -25.52
CA PHE A 52 -21.16 -20.84 -24.54
C PHE A 52 -22.11 -19.81 -23.90
N VAL A 53 -22.92 -19.12 -24.70
CA VAL A 53 -23.98 -18.21 -24.18
C VAL A 53 -25.02 -18.97 -23.34
N ARG A 54 -25.35 -20.22 -23.71
CA ARG A 54 -26.26 -21.08 -22.92
C ARG A 54 -25.62 -21.61 -21.63
N SER A 55 -24.30 -21.74 -21.58
CA SER A 55 -23.52 -22.10 -20.37
C SER A 55 -23.42 -20.95 -19.36
N LEU A 56 -23.62 -19.71 -19.80
CA LEU A 56 -23.72 -18.51 -18.95
C LEU A 56 -25.13 -18.28 -18.37
N ALA A 57 -26.15 -18.99 -18.89
CA ALA A 57 -27.54 -18.87 -18.47
C ALA A 57 -27.87 -19.84 -17.30
N PRO A 58 -28.81 -19.48 -16.38
CA PRO A 58 -29.24 -20.36 -15.29
C PRO A 58 -29.82 -21.68 -15.82
N THR A 59 -29.64 -22.77 -15.06
CA THR A 59 -30.04 -24.11 -15.49
C THR A 59 -31.53 -24.44 -15.36
N ASP A 60 -32.40 -23.53 -14.90
CA ASP A 60 -33.84 -23.79 -14.80
C ASP A 60 -34.70 -22.59 -15.24
N PRO A 61 -35.82 -22.79 -15.98
CA PRO A 61 -36.76 -21.71 -16.27
C PRO A 61 -37.64 -21.44 -15.05
N PRO A 62 -37.69 -20.21 -14.50
CA PRO A 62 -38.60 -19.89 -13.40
C PRO A 62 -40.01 -19.66 -13.94
N SER A 63 -40.98 -20.36 -13.37
CA SER A 63 -42.39 -20.04 -13.50
C SER A 63 -42.69 -18.70 -12.82
N SER A 64 -43.33 -17.79 -13.57
CA SER A 64 -44.09 -16.60 -13.14
C SER A 64 -43.38 -15.44 -12.40
N THR A 65 -43.57 -14.23 -12.97
CA THR A 65 -43.31 -12.87 -12.46
C THR A 65 -41.83 -12.46 -12.28
N MET A 66 -41.23 -11.91 -13.36
CA MET A 66 -39.89 -11.33 -13.36
C MET A 66 -39.80 -10.11 -12.44
N ASN A 67 -38.96 -10.21 -11.41
CA ASN A 67 -38.52 -9.07 -10.60
C ASN A 67 -37.20 -8.54 -11.20
N LEU A 68 -37.26 -7.44 -11.95
CA LEU A 68 -36.12 -6.84 -12.67
C LEU A 68 -34.95 -6.44 -11.73
N LYS A 69 -35.18 -6.37 -10.41
CA LYS A 69 -34.16 -6.12 -9.38
C LYS A 69 -33.14 -7.27 -9.22
N GLN A 70 -33.46 -8.50 -9.64
CA GLN A 70 -32.60 -9.67 -9.36
C GLN A 70 -31.36 -9.76 -10.28
N TYR A 71 -31.33 -9.02 -11.40
CA TYR A 71 -30.21 -8.97 -12.36
C TYR A 71 -29.35 -7.70 -12.28
N MET A 72 -29.60 -6.82 -11.31
CA MET A 72 -28.74 -5.65 -11.11
C MET A 72 -27.39 -6.10 -10.55
N PHE A 73 -26.30 -5.71 -11.21
CA PHE A 73 -24.92 -5.91 -10.75
C PHE A 73 -24.78 -5.36 -9.32
N THR A 74 -24.55 -6.24 -8.35
CA THR A 74 -24.53 -5.87 -6.93
C THR A 74 -23.19 -5.23 -6.56
N LYS A 75 -23.13 -4.60 -5.38
CA LYS A 75 -21.86 -4.07 -4.85
C LYS A 75 -20.85 -5.18 -4.60
N ASP A 76 -21.30 -6.35 -4.17
CA ASP A 76 -20.44 -7.51 -3.92
C ASP A 76 -19.91 -8.08 -5.24
N ASP A 77 -20.77 -8.13 -6.29
CA ASP A 77 -20.34 -8.50 -7.64
C ASP A 77 -19.26 -7.52 -8.16
N ALA A 78 -19.44 -6.22 -7.90
CA ALA A 78 -18.46 -5.18 -8.26
C ALA A 78 -17.14 -5.33 -7.51
N PHE A 79 -17.20 -5.63 -6.21
CA PHE A 79 -16.02 -5.85 -5.37
C PHE A 79 -15.21 -7.05 -5.85
N VAL A 80 -15.86 -8.18 -6.15
CA VAL A 80 -15.18 -9.38 -6.63
C VAL A 80 -14.65 -9.17 -8.05
N ALA A 81 -15.43 -8.55 -8.95
CA ALA A 81 -14.95 -8.18 -10.28
C ALA A 81 -13.70 -7.29 -10.21
N PHE A 82 -13.70 -6.32 -9.30
CA PHE A 82 -12.58 -5.42 -9.11
C PHE A 82 -11.35 -6.14 -8.57
N ASN A 83 -11.48 -6.98 -7.52
CA ASN A 83 -10.36 -7.77 -7.02
C ASN A 83 -9.80 -8.74 -8.08
N LEU A 84 -10.68 -9.36 -8.87
CA LEU A 84 -10.27 -10.22 -9.98
C LEU A 84 -9.54 -9.42 -11.07
N PHE A 85 -10.02 -8.22 -11.38
CA PHE A 85 -9.33 -7.28 -12.28
C PHE A 85 -7.93 -6.92 -11.78
N CYS A 86 -7.81 -6.55 -10.50
CA CYS A 86 -6.52 -6.26 -9.86
C CYS A 86 -5.56 -7.45 -9.85
N GLY A 87 -6.08 -8.68 -9.69
CA GLY A 87 -5.27 -9.90 -9.64
C GLY A 87 -4.72 -10.34 -10.99
N VAL A 88 -5.34 -9.91 -12.09
CA VAL A 88 -4.96 -10.28 -13.47
C VAL A 88 -4.20 -9.15 -14.17
N CYS A 89 -4.60 -7.90 -13.95
CA CYS A 89 -3.89 -6.72 -14.45
C CYS A 89 -2.62 -6.51 -13.61
N GLY A 90 -1.45 -6.53 -14.24
CA GLY A 90 -0.17 -6.44 -13.56
C GLY A 90 1.00 -6.68 -14.50
N ILE A 91 1.99 -7.49 -14.08
CA ILE A 91 3.16 -7.84 -14.92
C ILE A 91 2.79 -8.38 -16.32
N GLY A 92 1.63 -9.04 -16.44
CA GLY A 92 1.12 -9.59 -17.70
C GLY A 92 0.82 -8.51 -18.73
N THR A 93 0.34 -7.32 -18.33
CA THR A 93 0.02 -6.23 -19.26
C THR A 93 1.28 -5.71 -19.96
N LEU A 94 2.39 -5.63 -19.21
CA LEU A 94 3.68 -5.17 -19.71
C LEU A 94 4.29 -6.08 -20.79
N GLY A 95 3.93 -7.36 -20.80
CA GLY A 95 4.36 -8.34 -21.81
C GLY A 95 3.52 -8.35 -23.09
N MET A 96 2.34 -7.69 -23.08
CA MET A 96 1.37 -7.78 -24.17
C MET A 96 1.91 -7.29 -25.52
N PRO A 97 2.56 -6.11 -25.61
CA PRO A 97 3.11 -5.67 -26.90
C PRO A 97 4.22 -6.60 -27.42
N ALA A 98 5.03 -7.16 -26.52
CA ALA A 98 6.08 -8.10 -26.89
C ALA A 98 5.53 -9.44 -27.41
N ASN A 99 4.35 -9.88 -26.94
CA ASN A 99 3.69 -11.06 -27.51
C ASN A 99 3.33 -10.84 -28.98
N PHE A 100 2.95 -9.61 -29.36
CA PHE A 100 2.66 -9.27 -30.76
C PHE A 100 3.94 -9.12 -31.59
N ALA A 101 5.02 -8.63 -30.99
CA ALA A 101 6.33 -8.64 -31.63
C ALA A 101 6.86 -10.06 -31.88
N ARG A 102 6.57 -11.02 -30.99
CA ARG A 102 6.98 -12.43 -31.13
C ARG A 102 6.13 -13.23 -32.12
N ALA A 103 4.81 -13.08 -32.07
CA ALA A 103 3.88 -13.89 -32.86
C ALA A 103 3.40 -13.21 -34.15
N GLY A 104 3.58 -11.89 -34.28
CA GLY A 104 2.87 -11.07 -35.26
C GLY A 104 1.47 -10.66 -34.76
N PRO A 105 0.91 -9.57 -35.29
CA PRO A 105 -0.33 -8.98 -34.77
C PRO A 105 -1.54 -9.89 -34.97
N TYR A 106 -1.66 -10.57 -36.12
CA TYR A 106 -2.81 -11.42 -36.42
C TYR A 106 -2.82 -12.72 -35.60
N LEU A 107 -1.68 -13.43 -35.56
CA LEU A 107 -1.54 -14.63 -34.73
C LEU A 107 -1.54 -14.29 -33.24
N GLY A 108 -1.01 -13.14 -32.86
CA GLY A 108 -1.08 -12.61 -31.49
C GLY A 108 -2.52 -12.38 -31.03
N VAL A 109 -3.36 -11.72 -31.84
CA VAL A 109 -4.80 -11.55 -31.54
C VAL A 109 -5.49 -12.92 -31.41
N PHE A 110 -5.24 -13.84 -32.34
CA PHE A 110 -5.82 -15.18 -32.27
C PHE A 110 -5.39 -15.93 -30.99
N ALA A 111 -4.10 -15.91 -30.66
CA ALA A 111 -3.56 -16.52 -29.45
C ALA A 111 -4.15 -15.90 -28.18
N MET A 112 -4.30 -14.57 -28.12
CA MET A 112 -4.92 -13.90 -26.97
C MET A 112 -6.40 -14.24 -26.83
N ILE A 113 -7.17 -14.27 -27.92
CA ILE A 113 -8.58 -14.68 -27.88
C ILE A 113 -8.70 -16.13 -27.41
N PHE A 114 -7.86 -17.03 -27.92
CA PHE A 114 -7.84 -18.42 -27.49
C PHE A 114 -7.48 -18.57 -26.01
N MET A 115 -6.47 -17.82 -25.53
CA MET A 115 -6.04 -17.84 -24.13
C MET A 115 -7.06 -17.21 -23.19
N GLY A 116 -7.67 -16.09 -23.59
CA GLY A 116 -8.77 -15.46 -22.87
C GLY A 116 -9.98 -16.40 -22.77
N PHE A 117 -10.40 -17.00 -23.88
CA PHE A 117 -11.48 -17.99 -23.91
C PHE A 117 -11.19 -19.18 -22.98
N THR A 118 -9.99 -19.76 -23.09
CA THR A 118 -9.59 -20.91 -22.29
C THR A 118 -9.58 -20.60 -20.79
N ASN A 119 -9.04 -19.45 -20.39
CA ASN A 119 -9.00 -19.06 -18.98
C ASN A 119 -10.38 -18.66 -18.44
N VAL A 120 -11.20 -17.94 -19.21
CA VAL A 120 -12.61 -17.68 -18.87
C VAL A 120 -13.32 -19.01 -18.62
N TYR A 121 -13.18 -19.94 -19.56
CA TYR A 121 -13.86 -21.22 -19.52
C TYR A 121 -13.42 -22.04 -18.30
N ALA A 122 -12.11 -22.22 -18.09
CA ALA A 122 -11.58 -22.95 -16.93
C ALA A 122 -11.99 -22.30 -15.58
N SER A 123 -11.99 -20.98 -15.53
CA SER A 123 -12.37 -20.18 -14.35
C SER A 123 -13.87 -20.31 -14.02
N VAL A 124 -14.73 -20.32 -15.04
CA VAL A 124 -16.16 -20.63 -14.89
C VAL A 124 -16.37 -22.07 -14.42
N LEU A 125 -15.62 -23.03 -14.95
CA LEU A 125 -15.73 -24.44 -14.58
C LEU A 125 -15.32 -24.71 -13.14
N VAL A 126 -14.25 -24.08 -12.63
CA VAL A 126 -13.89 -24.22 -11.21
C VAL A 126 -14.99 -23.65 -10.31
N SER A 127 -15.56 -22.49 -10.65
CA SER A 127 -16.68 -21.90 -9.89
C SER A 127 -17.90 -22.81 -9.86
N LYS A 128 -18.28 -23.39 -11.01
CA LYS A 128 -19.37 -24.36 -11.11
C LYS A 128 -19.07 -25.63 -10.29
N THR A 129 -17.83 -26.13 -10.34
CA THR A 129 -17.43 -27.33 -9.59
C THR A 129 -17.51 -27.08 -8.09
N MET A 130 -17.14 -25.87 -7.62
CA MET A 130 -17.30 -25.48 -6.22
C MET A 130 -18.74 -25.36 -5.77
N LEU A 131 -19.67 -24.91 -6.64
CA LEU A 131 -21.10 -24.85 -6.30
C LEU A 131 -21.72 -26.25 -6.11
N ILE A 132 -21.13 -27.28 -6.72
CA ILE A 132 -21.61 -28.67 -6.63
C ILE A 132 -20.92 -29.42 -5.47
N ALA A 133 -19.80 -28.89 -4.96
CA ALA A 133 -19.02 -29.54 -3.92
C ALA A 133 -19.76 -29.50 -2.56
N PRO A 134 -19.58 -30.53 -1.71
CA PRO A 134 -20.17 -30.52 -0.37
C PRO A 134 -19.58 -29.39 0.48
N ARG A 135 -20.32 -28.94 1.51
CA ARG A 135 -19.90 -27.84 2.41
C ARG A 135 -18.53 -28.07 3.10
N SER A 136 -18.05 -29.32 3.14
CA SER A 136 -16.73 -29.68 3.65
C SER A 136 -15.55 -29.28 2.73
N VAL A 137 -15.80 -28.98 1.45
CA VAL A 137 -14.77 -28.57 0.48
C VAL A 137 -14.65 -27.04 0.48
N LYS A 138 -13.66 -26.51 1.22
CA LYS A 138 -13.47 -25.06 1.38
C LYS A 138 -12.30 -24.50 0.56
N THR A 139 -11.23 -25.26 0.37
CA THR A 139 -10.03 -24.81 -0.36
C THR A 139 -9.89 -25.45 -1.74
N PHE A 140 -9.05 -24.86 -2.59
CA PHE A 140 -8.77 -25.44 -3.90
C PHE A 140 -8.10 -26.83 -3.79
N GLY A 141 -7.27 -27.03 -2.76
CA GLY A 141 -6.67 -28.34 -2.46
C GLY A 141 -7.72 -29.38 -2.06
N ASP A 142 -8.70 -28.99 -1.24
CA ASP A 142 -9.80 -29.89 -0.85
C ASP A 142 -10.70 -30.22 -2.06
N LEU A 143 -10.86 -29.28 -3.00
CA LEU A 143 -11.57 -29.53 -4.26
C LEU A 143 -10.86 -30.58 -5.11
N GLY A 144 -9.52 -30.52 -5.17
CA GLY A 144 -8.70 -31.52 -5.83
C GLY A 144 -8.81 -32.90 -5.15
N GLU A 145 -8.78 -32.94 -3.82
CA GLU A 145 -8.98 -34.16 -3.05
C GLU A 145 -10.34 -34.78 -3.32
N TRP A 146 -11.38 -33.96 -3.31
CA TRP A 146 -12.71 -34.42 -3.62
C TRP A 146 -12.75 -34.96 -5.06
N CYS A 147 -12.25 -34.26 -6.07
CA CYS A 147 -12.41 -34.68 -7.47
C CYS A 147 -11.58 -35.91 -7.87
N LEU A 148 -10.32 -36.01 -7.45
CA LEU A 148 -9.37 -37.05 -7.90
C LEU A 148 -8.71 -37.82 -6.74
N GLY A 149 -9.20 -37.68 -5.51
CA GLY A 149 -8.57 -38.29 -4.34
C GLY A 149 -7.24 -37.62 -3.97
N PRO A 150 -6.36 -38.31 -3.21
CA PRO A 150 -5.10 -37.75 -2.74
C PRO A 150 -4.21 -37.19 -3.86
N PHE A 151 -4.22 -37.83 -5.04
CA PHE A 151 -3.49 -37.34 -6.21
C PHE A 151 -3.94 -35.94 -6.64
N GLY A 152 -5.26 -35.68 -6.66
CA GLY A 152 -5.80 -34.36 -6.98
C GLY A 152 -5.39 -33.30 -5.99
N ARG A 153 -5.35 -33.64 -4.69
CA ARG A 153 -4.85 -32.73 -3.65
C ARG A 153 -3.40 -32.34 -3.88
N TYR A 154 -2.51 -33.32 -4.09
CA TYR A 154 -1.11 -33.04 -4.35
C TYR A 154 -0.91 -32.25 -5.65
N ALA A 155 -1.64 -32.58 -6.72
CA ALA A 155 -1.55 -31.86 -7.99
C ALA A 155 -1.94 -30.38 -7.83
N VAL A 156 -3.02 -30.08 -7.11
CA VAL A 156 -3.42 -28.69 -6.81
C VAL A 156 -2.40 -28.02 -5.91
N VAL A 157 -2.03 -28.63 -4.79
CA VAL A 157 -1.10 -28.00 -3.83
C VAL A 157 0.24 -27.70 -4.48
N ILE A 158 0.83 -28.63 -5.25
CA ILE A 158 2.13 -28.42 -5.90
C ILE A 158 2.03 -27.32 -6.96
N SER A 159 1.01 -27.36 -7.82
CA SER A 159 0.85 -26.36 -8.88
C SER A 159 0.50 -24.97 -8.32
N GLN A 160 -0.38 -24.89 -7.32
CA GLN A 160 -0.72 -23.67 -6.61
C GLN A 160 0.48 -23.07 -5.86
N MET A 161 1.24 -23.88 -5.13
CA MET A 161 2.50 -23.44 -4.51
C MET A 161 3.50 -22.95 -5.56
N GLY A 162 3.58 -23.61 -6.72
CA GLY A 162 4.39 -23.17 -7.85
C GLY A 162 4.02 -21.76 -8.32
N VAL A 163 2.73 -21.46 -8.50
CA VAL A 163 2.26 -20.12 -8.88
C VAL A 163 2.59 -19.11 -7.78
N CYS A 164 2.19 -19.40 -6.54
CA CYS A 164 2.31 -18.50 -5.40
C CYS A 164 3.75 -18.29 -4.90
N LEU A 165 4.74 -19.05 -5.38
CA LEU A 165 6.16 -18.83 -5.08
C LEU A 165 6.93 -18.26 -6.27
N LEU A 166 6.73 -18.80 -7.47
CA LEU A 166 7.51 -18.37 -8.62
C LEU A 166 7.05 -17.00 -9.17
N ALA A 167 5.76 -16.66 -9.13
CA ALA A 167 5.30 -15.33 -9.55
C ALA A 167 5.85 -14.22 -8.63
N PRO A 168 5.79 -14.33 -7.28
CA PRO A 168 6.49 -13.40 -6.39
C PRO A 168 8.01 -13.33 -6.62
N CYS A 169 8.66 -14.45 -6.97
CA CYS A 169 10.06 -14.45 -7.38
C CYS A 169 10.31 -13.54 -8.60
N ALA A 170 9.45 -13.63 -9.63
CA ALA A 170 9.52 -12.74 -10.79
C ALA A 170 9.28 -11.26 -10.42
N PHE A 171 8.41 -10.98 -9.44
CA PHE A 171 8.17 -9.62 -8.95
C PHE A 171 9.40 -9.02 -8.25
N LEU A 172 10.15 -9.83 -7.48
CA LEU A 172 11.40 -9.38 -6.87
C LEU A 172 12.44 -9.01 -7.94
N VAL A 173 12.59 -9.84 -8.97
CA VAL A 173 13.50 -9.57 -10.10
C VAL A 173 13.08 -8.31 -10.86
N LEU A 174 11.80 -8.18 -11.20
CA LEU A 174 11.29 -7.02 -11.92
C LEU A 174 11.47 -5.75 -11.09
N GLY A 175 11.06 -5.73 -9.83
CA GLY A 175 11.22 -4.58 -8.94
C GLY A 175 12.69 -4.19 -8.75
N GLY A 176 13.58 -5.16 -8.60
CA GLY A 176 15.02 -4.92 -8.52
C GLY A 176 15.59 -4.27 -9.79
N ASN A 177 15.19 -4.76 -10.97
CA ASN A 177 15.60 -4.18 -12.25
C ASN A 177 15.05 -2.76 -12.45
N MET A 178 13.82 -2.51 -12.02
CA MET A 178 13.20 -1.18 -12.11
C MET A 178 13.88 -0.16 -11.20
N LEU A 179 14.16 -0.53 -9.95
CA LEU A 179 14.91 0.33 -9.02
C LEU A 179 16.33 0.57 -9.50
N HIS A 180 17.00 -0.45 -10.06
CA HIS A 180 18.32 -0.28 -10.66
C HIS A 180 18.32 0.70 -11.85
N ALA A 181 17.28 0.64 -12.69
CA ALA A 181 17.14 1.54 -13.83
C ALA A 181 16.88 3.00 -13.43
N ILE A 182 16.09 3.22 -12.37
CA ILE A 182 15.78 4.56 -11.86
C ILE A 182 16.97 5.16 -11.08
N PHE A 183 17.76 4.31 -10.40
CA PHE A 183 18.92 4.72 -9.62
C PHE A 183 20.21 4.12 -10.19
N PRO A 184 20.63 4.56 -11.40
CA PRO A 184 21.83 4.04 -12.04
C PRO A 184 23.05 4.33 -11.17
N GLY A 185 23.85 3.30 -10.89
CA GLY A 185 25.09 3.42 -10.10
C GLY A 185 24.89 3.53 -8.58
N ALA A 186 23.66 3.45 -8.05
CA ALA A 186 23.41 3.43 -6.61
C ALA A 186 23.79 2.07 -5.99
N PHE A 187 23.22 0.99 -6.50
CA PHE A 187 23.51 -0.38 -6.06
C PHE A 187 23.42 -1.37 -7.23
N GLU A 188 24.10 -2.52 -7.10
CA GLU A 188 23.92 -3.65 -8.00
C GLU A 188 22.49 -4.21 -7.92
N ILE A 189 21.99 -4.80 -9.02
CA ILE A 189 20.65 -5.40 -9.12
C ILE A 189 20.39 -6.39 -7.97
N THR A 190 21.38 -7.20 -7.59
CA THR A 190 21.28 -8.16 -6.48
C THR A 190 20.93 -7.46 -5.17
N THR A 191 21.56 -6.32 -4.88
CA THR A 191 21.27 -5.52 -3.69
C THR A 191 19.86 -4.93 -3.76
N TRP A 192 19.44 -4.44 -4.92
CA TRP A 192 18.07 -3.93 -5.11
C TRP A 192 17.00 -5.01 -4.92
N ILE A 193 17.25 -6.25 -5.37
CA ILE A 193 16.35 -7.39 -5.12
C ILE A 193 16.21 -7.65 -3.61
N ILE A 194 17.32 -7.64 -2.87
CA ILE A 194 17.32 -7.83 -1.41
C ILE A 194 16.58 -6.67 -0.72
N LEU A 195 16.85 -5.43 -1.12
CA LEU A 195 16.20 -4.24 -0.57
C LEU A 195 14.69 -4.25 -0.85
N MET A 196 14.27 -4.65 -2.05
CA MET A 196 12.85 -4.84 -2.37
C MET A 196 12.24 -5.85 -1.38
N ALA A 197 12.84 -7.03 -1.23
CA ALA A 197 12.32 -8.06 -0.33
C ALA A 197 12.20 -7.58 1.13
N LEU A 198 13.14 -6.77 1.60
CA LEU A 198 13.07 -6.13 2.92
C LEU A 198 11.92 -5.11 3.02
N MET A 199 11.62 -4.37 1.95
CA MET A 199 10.51 -3.41 1.92
C MET A 199 9.13 -4.08 1.95
N VAL A 200 8.96 -5.25 1.31
CA VAL A 200 7.68 -6.00 1.32
C VAL A 200 7.50 -6.90 2.54
N LEU A 201 8.58 -7.17 3.28
CA LEU A 201 8.58 -8.07 4.43
C LEU A 201 7.54 -7.70 5.50
N PRO A 202 7.37 -6.42 5.92
CA PRO A 202 6.38 -6.07 6.94
C PRO A 202 4.96 -6.44 6.52
N VAL A 203 4.63 -6.25 5.24
CA VAL A 203 3.30 -6.58 4.69
C VAL A 203 3.08 -8.10 4.65
N CYS A 204 4.12 -8.88 4.34
CA CYS A 204 4.05 -10.35 4.30
C CYS A 204 3.89 -11.00 5.69
N LEU A 205 4.31 -10.31 6.76
CA LEU A 205 4.19 -10.80 8.13
C LEU A 205 2.81 -10.54 8.73
N VAL A 206 1.97 -9.72 8.09
CA VAL A 206 0.57 -9.53 8.51
C VAL A 206 -0.21 -10.81 8.20
N PRO A 207 -0.93 -11.41 9.16
CA PRO A 207 -1.58 -12.70 8.97
C PRO A 207 -2.84 -12.64 8.08
N THR A 208 -3.45 -11.47 7.90
CA THR A 208 -4.75 -11.31 7.21
C THR A 208 -4.73 -10.27 6.11
N LEU A 209 -5.47 -10.52 5.03
CA LEU A 209 -5.77 -9.56 3.96
C LEU A 209 -7.18 -8.93 4.09
N LYS A 210 -7.83 -9.05 5.26
CA LYS A 210 -9.25 -8.69 5.45
C LYS A 210 -9.56 -7.22 5.16
N GLU A 211 -8.61 -6.30 5.36
CA GLU A 211 -8.73 -4.87 4.96
C GLU A 211 -7.93 -4.52 3.68
N GLY A 212 -7.42 -5.52 2.95
CA GLY A 212 -6.53 -5.36 1.79
C GLY A 212 -7.16 -4.80 0.51
N ALA A 213 -8.47 -4.57 0.48
CA ALA A 213 -9.16 -4.04 -0.70
C ALA A 213 -8.65 -2.66 -1.14
N GLY A 214 -8.31 -1.79 -0.18
CA GLY A 214 -7.71 -0.48 -0.46
C GLY A 214 -6.30 -0.60 -1.05
N ALA A 215 -5.50 -1.54 -0.55
CA ALA A 215 -4.18 -1.83 -1.10
C ALA A 215 -4.28 -2.43 -2.52
N ALA A 216 -5.21 -3.36 -2.74
CA ALA A 216 -5.48 -3.95 -4.05
C ALA A 216 -5.92 -2.88 -5.07
N LEU A 217 -6.78 -1.94 -4.67
CA LEU A 217 -7.16 -0.78 -5.48
C LEU A 217 -5.96 0.09 -5.83
N ALA A 218 -5.09 0.40 -4.86
CA ALA A 218 -3.88 1.18 -5.10
C ALA A 218 -2.92 0.48 -6.09
N GLY A 219 -2.71 -0.84 -5.94
CA GLY A 219 -1.88 -1.62 -6.86
C GLY A 219 -2.46 -1.69 -8.29
N CYS A 220 -3.77 -1.80 -8.41
CA CYS A 220 -4.44 -1.79 -9.72
C CYS A 220 -4.36 -0.42 -10.42
N LEU A 221 -4.60 0.66 -9.67
CA LEU A 221 -4.45 2.01 -10.21
C LEU A 221 -2.99 2.25 -10.64
N GLY A 222 -2.02 1.76 -9.88
CA GLY A 222 -0.60 1.79 -10.23
C GLY A 222 -0.29 1.12 -11.58
N THR A 223 -0.92 -0.03 -11.86
CA THR A 223 -0.76 -0.71 -13.17
C THR A 223 -1.34 0.11 -14.30
N LEU A 224 -2.58 0.59 -14.17
CA LEU A 224 -3.24 1.37 -15.21
C LEU A 224 -2.48 2.67 -15.52
N VAL A 225 -2.00 3.37 -14.48
CA VAL A 225 -1.19 4.58 -14.64
C VAL A 225 0.13 4.27 -15.36
N ALA A 226 0.82 3.19 -14.97
CA ALA A 226 2.06 2.77 -15.62
C ALA A 226 1.85 2.43 -17.11
N ASP A 227 0.78 1.69 -17.43
CA ASP A 227 0.45 1.28 -18.81
C ASP A 227 0.07 2.49 -19.68
N ILE A 228 -0.78 3.39 -19.17
CA ILE A 228 -1.20 4.61 -19.90
C ILE A 228 0.01 5.50 -20.18
N ILE A 229 0.86 5.74 -19.18
CA ILE A 229 2.06 6.56 -19.37
C ILE A 229 3.02 5.88 -20.34
N GLY A 230 3.28 4.58 -20.18
CA GLY A 230 4.20 3.85 -21.04
C GLY A 230 3.77 3.85 -22.51
N ILE A 231 2.50 3.59 -22.79
CA ILE A 231 1.96 3.65 -24.16
C ILE A 231 1.92 5.08 -24.69
N GLY A 232 1.52 6.05 -23.86
CA GLY A 232 1.52 7.47 -24.23
C GLY A 232 2.91 7.96 -24.63
N MET A 233 3.95 7.53 -23.90
CA MET A 233 5.35 7.81 -24.22
C MET A 233 5.78 7.17 -25.54
N LEU A 234 5.40 5.90 -25.80
CA LEU A 234 5.69 5.25 -27.08
C LEU A 234 5.04 6.02 -28.24
N PHE A 235 3.74 6.33 -28.16
CA PHE A 235 3.05 7.07 -29.22
C PHE A 235 3.63 8.44 -29.48
N HIS A 236 4.07 9.15 -28.43
CA HIS A 236 4.65 10.48 -28.58
C HIS A 236 6.10 10.42 -29.07
N GLY A 237 6.91 9.54 -28.49
CA GLY A 237 8.33 9.37 -28.83
C GLY A 237 8.54 8.83 -30.24
N MET A 238 7.60 8.01 -30.71
CA MET A 238 7.57 7.47 -32.05
C MET A 238 6.60 8.30 -32.93
N LYS A 239 6.61 9.64 -32.92
CA LYS A 239 5.88 10.41 -33.95
C LYS A 239 6.77 10.65 -35.16
N GLY A 240 6.26 10.36 -36.37
CA GLY A 240 6.94 10.65 -37.64
C GLY A 240 8.02 9.66 -38.07
N HIS A 241 8.10 8.49 -37.44
CA HIS A 241 8.96 7.39 -37.89
C HIS A 241 8.33 6.65 -39.09
N PRO A 242 9.15 6.03 -39.97
CA PRO A 242 8.65 5.22 -41.08
C PRO A 242 7.91 3.97 -40.58
N ALA A 243 7.25 3.28 -41.51
CA ALA A 243 6.48 2.07 -41.23
C ALA A 243 7.27 1.07 -40.37
N VAL A 244 6.64 0.60 -39.29
CA VAL A 244 7.26 -0.30 -38.32
C VAL A 244 7.67 -1.64 -38.95
N PRO A 245 8.83 -2.21 -38.55
CA PRO A 245 9.30 -3.46 -39.12
C PRO A 245 8.41 -4.63 -38.70
N ALA A 246 8.09 -5.49 -39.68
CA ALA A 246 7.29 -6.69 -39.45
C ALA A 246 8.12 -7.80 -38.79
N PRO A 247 7.54 -8.58 -37.86
CA PRO A 247 8.22 -9.67 -37.20
C PRO A 247 8.45 -10.85 -38.13
N GLU A 248 9.55 -11.58 -37.90
CA GLU A 248 9.77 -12.87 -38.54
C GLU A 248 8.98 -13.92 -37.76
N VAL A 249 7.90 -14.43 -38.36
CA VAL A 249 6.99 -15.35 -37.67
C VAL A 249 7.48 -16.79 -37.84
N SER A 250 7.94 -17.41 -36.74
CA SER A 250 8.23 -18.84 -36.69
C SER A 250 7.35 -19.58 -35.68
N ILE A 251 7.04 -20.85 -35.94
CA ILE A 251 6.23 -21.70 -35.03
C ILE A 251 6.82 -21.74 -33.61
N PRO A 252 8.16 -21.89 -33.40
CA PRO A 252 8.75 -21.86 -32.06
C PRO A 252 8.66 -20.51 -31.34
N GLN A 253 8.58 -19.39 -32.06
CA GLN A 253 8.38 -18.05 -31.48
C GLN A 253 6.90 -17.84 -31.11
N VAL A 254 5.97 -18.21 -31.99
CA VAL A 254 4.52 -18.18 -31.69
C VAL A 254 4.20 -19.06 -30.49
N ALA A 255 4.74 -20.28 -30.42
CA ALA A 255 4.55 -21.16 -29.28
C ALA A 255 5.12 -20.56 -27.98
N SER A 256 6.22 -19.79 -28.04
CA SER A 256 6.82 -19.19 -26.85
C SER A 256 5.97 -18.06 -26.22
N THR A 257 5.05 -17.44 -26.96
CA THR A 257 4.13 -16.44 -26.37
C THR A 257 3.10 -17.07 -25.43
N PHE A 258 2.84 -18.38 -25.58
CA PHE A 258 1.91 -19.11 -24.72
C PHE A 258 2.27 -18.99 -23.23
N GLY A 259 3.57 -19.04 -22.89
CA GLY A 259 4.03 -18.89 -21.52
C GLY A 259 3.64 -17.53 -20.92
N ASN A 260 4.01 -16.43 -21.60
CA ASN A 260 3.66 -15.08 -21.18
C ASN A 260 2.14 -14.86 -21.09
N LEU A 261 1.39 -15.33 -22.10
CA LEU A 261 -0.07 -15.21 -22.12
C LEU A 261 -0.72 -16.03 -21.00
N ALA A 262 -0.24 -17.23 -20.72
CA ALA A 262 -0.74 -18.04 -19.60
C ALA A 262 -0.49 -17.33 -18.26
N LEU A 263 0.69 -16.72 -18.07
CA LEU A 263 0.99 -15.91 -16.88
C LEU A 263 0.00 -14.75 -16.74
N ALA A 264 -0.27 -14.03 -17.82
CA ALA A 264 -1.12 -12.85 -17.80
C ALA A 264 -2.59 -13.14 -17.47
N TYR A 265 -3.09 -14.35 -17.75
CA TYR A 265 -4.48 -14.74 -17.48
C TYR A 265 -4.68 -15.61 -16.24
N GLY A 266 -3.63 -15.79 -15.41
CA GLY A 266 -3.57 -16.76 -14.31
C GLY A 266 -4.42 -16.47 -13.06
N ALA A 267 -5.73 -16.24 -13.23
CA ALA A 267 -6.64 -15.81 -12.17
C ALA A 267 -7.20 -16.94 -11.28
N ALA A 268 -7.18 -18.19 -11.74
CA ALA A 268 -7.96 -19.26 -11.11
C ALA A 268 -7.54 -19.58 -9.67
N VAL A 269 -6.29 -19.28 -9.30
CA VAL A 269 -5.77 -19.51 -7.94
C VAL A 269 -6.54 -18.74 -6.87
N VAL A 270 -7.08 -17.56 -7.21
CA VAL A 270 -7.81 -16.69 -6.27
C VAL A 270 -9.32 -16.91 -6.30
N ILE A 271 -9.86 -17.54 -7.35
CA ILE A 271 -11.31 -17.70 -7.54
C ILE A 271 -12.00 -18.44 -6.38
N PRO A 272 -11.46 -19.57 -5.86
CA PRO A 272 -12.08 -20.25 -4.72
C PRO A 272 -12.22 -19.37 -3.48
N ALA A 273 -11.21 -18.55 -3.19
CA ALA A 273 -11.23 -17.63 -2.06
C ALA A 273 -12.24 -16.49 -2.28
N LEU A 274 -12.25 -15.89 -3.48
CA LEU A 274 -13.20 -14.84 -3.86
C LEU A 274 -14.65 -15.34 -3.84
N GLN A 275 -14.88 -16.59 -4.27
CA GLN A 275 -16.20 -17.21 -4.28
C GLN A 275 -16.72 -17.46 -2.87
N ARG A 276 -15.87 -17.85 -1.92
CA ARG A 276 -16.23 -18.01 -0.51
C ARG A 276 -16.63 -16.69 0.13
N GLN A 277 -15.98 -15.59 -0.28
CA GLN A 277 -16.26 -14.24 0.23
C GLN A 277 -17.48 -13.59 -0.41
N HIS A 278 -18.07 -14.19 -1.44
CA HIS A 278 -19.21 -13.63 -2.13
C HIS A 278 -20.53 -14.04 -1.46
N SER A 279 -21.37 -13.05 -1.14
CA SER A 279 -22.67 -13.27 -0.51
C SER A 279 -23.61 -14.19 -1.33
N GLN A 280 -23.43 -14.25 -2.65
CA GLN A 280 -24.22 -15.08 -3.56
C GLN A 280 -23.32 -15.86 -4.53
N PRO A 281 -22.71 -16.98 -4.12
CA PRO A 281 -21.67 -17.65 -4.90
C PRO A 281 -22.17 -18.15 -6.28
N GLU A 282 -23.48 -18.34 -6.46
CA GLU A 282 -24.10 -18.73 -7.74
C GLU A 282 -23.85 -17.72 -8.87
N ARG A 283 -23.61 -16.45 -8.55
CA ARG A 283 -23.32 -15.39 -9.54
C ARG A 283 -21.87 -15.37 -10.01
N MET A 284 -20.96 -16.03 -9.28
CA MET A 284 -19.52 -15.99 -9.55
C MET A 284 -19.14 -16.36 -11.00
N PRO A 285 -19.71 -17.41 -11.63
CA PRO A 285 -19.42 -17.72 -13.03
C PRO A 285 -19.65 -16.54 -13.99
N GLN A 286 -20.71 -15.76 -13.77
CA GLN A 286 -21.04 -14.62 -14.64
C GLN A 286 -20.09 -13.45 -14.40
N VAL A 287 -19.82 -13.12 -13.14
CA VAL A 287 -18.91 -12.03 -12.74
C VAL A 287 -17.49 -12.28 -13.26
N VAL A 288 -16.99 -13.51 -13.10
CA VAL A 288 -15.68 -13.94 -13.60
C VAL A 288 -15.62 -13.85 -15.12
N GLY A 289 -16.63 -14.34 -15.82
CA GLY A 289 -16.68 -14.33 -17.29
C GLY A 289 -16.68 -12.92 -17.87
N ILE A 290 -17.49 -12.00 -17.31
CA ILE A 290 -17.55 -10.61 -17.74
C ILE A 290 -16.21 -9.90 -17.48
N THR A 291 -15.64 -10.06 -16.28
CA THR A 291 -14.40 -9.40 -15.88
C THR A 291 -13.23 -9.81 -16.79
N ILE A 292 -13.01 -11.11 -17.02
CA ILE A 292 -11.91 -11.58 -17.88
C ILE A 292 -12.13 -11.18 -19.35
N ALA A 293 -13.38 -11.08 -19.81
CA ALA A 293 -13.67 -10.55 -21.14
C ALA A 293 -13.27 -9.07 -21.26
N VAL A 294 -13.60 -8.23 -20.27
CA VAL A 294 -13.18 -6.82 -20.22
C VAL A 294 -11.65 -6.70 -20.20
N ILE A 295 -10.97 -7.52 -19.40
CA ILE A 295 -9.50 -7.57 -19.34
C ILE A 295 -8.92 -7.93 -20.72
N THR A 296 -9.51 -8.90 -21.41
CA THR A 296 -9.06 -9.31 -22.75
C THR A 296 -9.16 -8.17 -23.76
N VAL A 297 -10.23 -7.37 -23.70
CA VAL A 297 -10.35 -6.17 -24.56
C VAL A 297 -9.24 -5.17 -24.25
N ILE A 298 -8.96 -4.92 -22.97
CA ILE A 298 -7.86 -4.03 -22.57
C ILE A 298 -6.51 -4.58 -23.05
N PHE A 299 -6.22 -5.86 -22.88
CA PHE A 299 -4.98 -6.47 -23.34
C PHE A 299 -4.81 -6.39 -24.86
N ILE A 300 -5.89 -6.56 -25.64
CA ILE A 300 -5.87 -6.34 -27.09
C ILE A 300 -5.51 -4.89 -27.42
N ILE A 301 -6.11 -3.91 -26.73
CA ILE A 301 -5.80 -2.49 -26.94
C ILE A 301 -4.33 -2.22 -26.61
N LEU A 302 -3.84 -2.66 -25.44
CA LEU A 302 -2.44 -2.47 -25.02
C LEU A 302 -1.45 -3.13 -25.98
N ALA A 303 -1.70 -4.39 -26.38
CA ALA A 303 -0.85 -5.13 -27.30
C ALA A 303 -0.79 -4.46 -28.68
N TRP A 304 -1.96 -4.10 -29.23
CA TRP A 304 -2.06 -3.50 -30.56
C TRP A 304 -1.42 -2.13 -30.60
N THR A 305 -1.73 -1.27 -29.62
CA THR A 305 -1.18 0.09 -29.56
C THR A 305 0.34 0.10 -29.36
N GLY A 306 0.85 -0.75 -28.47
CA GLY A 306 2.29 -0.92 -28.27
C GLY A 306 2.97 -1.45 -29.54
N TYR A 307 2.46 -2.52 -30.14
CA TYR A 307 3.01 -3.08 -31.38
C TYR A 307 2.95 -2.10 -32.56
N ALA A 308 1.83 -1.37 -32.73
CA ALA A 308 1.67 -0.41 -33.82
C ALA A 308 2.69 0.75 -33.76
N SER A 309 3.25 1.03 -32.58
CA SER A 309 4.22 2.11 -32.39
C SER A 309 5.67 1.72 -32.71
N VAL A 310 6.03 0.43 -32.60
CA VAL A 310 7.45 -0.02 -32.65
C VAL A 310 7.69 -1.35 -33.38
N GLY A 311 6.63 -2.06 -33.78
CA GLY A 311 6.73 -3.33 -34.50
C GLY A 311 7.47 -4.43 -33.73
N CYS A 312 8.33 -5.18 -34.43
CA CYS A 312 9.12 -6.27 -33.84
C CYS A 312 10.21 -5.83 -32.85
N GLN A 313 10.45 -4.52 -32.70
CA GLN A 313 11.55 -3.98 -31.89
C GLN A 313 11.23 -3.85 -30.39
N ILE A 314 9.97 -4.05 -29.97
CA ILE A 314 9.65 -4.06 -28.53
C ILE A 314 10.19 -5.31 -27.86
N SER A 315 11.11 -5.12 -26.91
CA SER A 315 11.78 -6.20 -26.22
C SER A 315 11.09 -6.52 -24.89
N GLY A 316 10.44 -7.69 -24.79
CA GLY A 316 9.95 -8.27 -23.54
C GLY A 316 8.96 -7.42 -22.74
N ASN A 317 9.44 -6.55 -21.85
CA ASN A 317 8.63 -5.74 -20.96
C ASN A 317 8.54 -4.29 -21.48
N LEU A 318 7.32 -3.77 -21.61
CA LEU A 318 7.04 -2.40 -22.06
C LEU A 318 7.89 -1.33 -21.33
N LEU A 319 7.97 -1.39 -20.00
CA LEU A 319 8.62 -0.35 -19.20
C LEU A 319 10.14 -0.26 -19.48
N PHE A 320 10.80 -1.40 -19.70
CA PHE A 320 12.23 -1.40 -20.03
C PHE A 320 12.56 -0.72 -21.37
N ASN A 321 11.56 -0.51 -22.23
CA ASN A 321 11.76 0.14 -23.53
C ASN A 321 11.54 1.66 -23.51
N ILE A 322 10.91 2.20 -22.47
CA ILE A 322 10.62 3.65 -22.34
C ILE A 322 11.63 4.40 -21.49
N MET A 323 12.40 3.71 -20.64
CA MET A 323 13.37 4.34 -19.75
C MET A 323 14.56 4.88 -20.55
N PRO A 324 14.88 6.19 -20.46
CA PRO A 324 16.04 6.74 -21.15
C PRO A 324 17.33 6.36 -20.44
N ASP A 325 18.38 6.08 -21.21
CA ASP A 325 19.72 5.84 -20.69
C ASP A 325 20.32 7.15 -20.12
N PRO A 326 21.03 7.10 -18.97
CA PRO A 326 21.53 8.30 -18.30
C PRO A 326 22.55 9.10 -19.12
N VAL A 327 23.29 8.45 -20.01
CA VAL A 327 24.38 9.07 -20.80
C VAL A 327 23.83 9.57 -22.12
N THR A 328 23.12 8.72 -22.86
CA THR A 328 22.62 9.05 -24.19
C THR A 328 21.32 9.86 -24.17
N LYS A 329 20.58 9.84 -23.05
CA LYS A 329 19.23 10.41 -22.89
C LYS A 329 18.20 9.85 -23.89
N LEU A 330 18.51 8.71 -24.50
CA LEU A 330 17.65 7.99 -25.43
C LEU A 330 17.21 6.69 -24.78
N SER A 331 15.98 6.25 -25.06
CA SER A 331 15.52 4.93 -24.62
C SER A 331 16.19 3.81 -25.42
N SER A 332 15.94 2.55 -25.06
CA SER A 332 16.46 1.39 -25.81
C SER A 332 16.04 1.39 -27.30
N LEU A 333 14.90 2.03 -27.59
CA LEU A 333 14.32 2.25 -28.91
C LEU A 333 14.86 3.50 -29.63
N GLY A 334 15.80 4.23 -29.02
CA GLY A 334 16.40 5.45 -29.57
C GLY A 334 15.49 6.67 -29.57
N MET A 335 14.37 6.63 -28.85
CA MET A 335 13.47 7.78 -28.71
C MET A 335 13.91 8.66 -27.53
N LYS A 336 13.72 9.98 -27.65
CA LYS A 336 13.91 10.92 -26.54
C LYS A 336 12.69 10.86 -25.62
N ALA A 337 12.72 9.94 -24.67
CA ALA A 337 11.68 9.75 -23.68
C ALA A 337 11.71 10.85 -22.60
N ASP A 338 10.55 11.30 -22.15
CA ASP A 338 10.45 12.16 -20.97
C ASP A 338 10.84 11.36 -19.72
N PHE A 339 11.93 11.78 -19.05
CA PHE A 339 12.47 11.06 -17.89
C PHE A 339 11.49 11.06 -16.72
N GLY A 340 10.79 12.17 -16.48
CA GLY A 340 9.82 12.27 -15.37
C GLY A 340 8.66 11.31 -15.55
N ALA A 341 8.09 11.24 -16.76
CA ALA A 341 7.04 10.30 -17.11
C ALA A 341 7.51 8.84 -16.96
N ALA A 342 8.74 8.52 -17.39
CA ALA A 342 9.32 7.18 -17.22
C ALA A 342 9.40 6.80 -15.73
N VAL A 343 9.94 7.71 -14.89
CA VAL A 343 10.05 7.51 -13.44
C VAL A 343 8.66 7.30 -12.81
N LEU A 344 7.66 8.09 -13.21
CA LEU A 344 6.30 7.96 -12.68
C LEU A 344 5.68 6.60 -13.04
N ALA A 345 5.84 6.14 -14.29
CA ALA A 345 5.36 4.81 -14.70
C ALA A 345 6.05 3.70 -13.90
N TYR A 346 7.35 3.83 -13.66
CA TYR A 346 8.11 2.87 -12.88
C TYR A 346 7.68 2.83 -11.42
N LEU A 347 7.52 3.99 -10.77
CA LEU A 347 7.06 4.08 -9.38
C LEU A 347 5.62 3.54 -9.23
N ALA A 348 4.73 3.83 -10.18
CA ALA A 348 3.35 3.33 -10.19
C ALA A 348 3.31 1.79 -10.29
N MET A 349 4.12 1.21 -11.16
CA MET A 349 4.27 -0.25 -11.25
C MET A 349 4.94 -0.82 -9.99
N GLN A 350 5.90 -0.12 -9.38
CA GLN A 350 6.52 -0.57 -8.13
C GLN A 350 5.48 -0.74 -7.02
N VAL A 351 4.50 0.18 -6.91
CA VAL A 351 3.37 0.05 -5.97
C VAL A 351 2.56 -1.21 -6.26
N HIS A 352 2.23 -1.48 -7.53
CA HIS A 352 1.56 -2.73 -7.92
C HIS A 352 2.35 -3.96 -7.47
N LEU A 353 3.66 -4.01 -7.73
CA LEU A 353 4.50 -5.14 -7.38
C LEU A 353 4.53 -5.39 -5.86
N MET A 354 4.61 -4.34 -5.04
CA MET A 354 4.60 -4.50 -3.58
C MET A 354 3.28 -5.13 -3.08
N VAL A 355 2.14 -4.67 -3.61
CA VAL A 355 0.82 -5.16 -3.23
C VAL A 355 0.60 -6.59 -3.74
N ALA A 356 0.83 -6.82 -5.03
CA ALA A 356 0.63 -8.12 -5.66
C ALA A 356 1.53 -9.20 -5.06
N PHE A 357 2.77 -8.84 -4.67
CA PHE A 357 3.68 -9.75 -3.98
C PHE A 357 3.07 -10.29 -2.69
N ALA A 358 2.54 -9.42 -1.82
CA ALA A 358 1.91 -9.84 -0.58
C ALA A 358 0.66 -10.70 -0.83
N VAL A 359 -0.22 -10.26 -1.74
CA VAL A 359 -1.47 -10.97 -2.05
C VAL A 359 -1.22 -12.39 -2.56
N LEU A 360 -0.25 -12.58 -3.47
CA LEU A 360 0.04 -13.90 -4.04
C LEU A 360 0.76 -14.85 -3.07
N LEU A 361 1.52 -14.33 -2.11
CA LEU A 361 2.24 -15.14 -1.12
C LEU A 361 1.35 -15.64 0.03
N HIS A 362 0.25 -14.96 0.33
CA HIS A 362 -0.65 -15.35 1.43
C HIS A 362 -1.17 -16.79 1.32
N PRO A 363 -1.70 -17.25 0.16
CA PRO A 363 -2.08 -18.65 0.00
C PRO A 363 -0.91 -19.62 0.21
N ALA A 364 0.29 -19.27 -0.24
CA ALA A 364 1.49 -20.08 -0.01
C ALA A 364 1.86 -20.16 1.48
N PHE A 365 1.77 -19.05 2.22
CA PHE A 365 1.96 -19.05 3.67
C PHE A 365 0.94 -19.91 4.37
N TYR A 366 -0.35 -19.77 4.03
CA TYR A 366 -1.41 -20.56 4.62
C TYR A 366 -1.19 -22.07 4.40
N ILE A 367 -0.85 -22.46 3.17
CA ILE A 367 -0.56 -23.87 2.83
C ILE A 367 0.69 -24.36 3.57
N ALA A 368 1.76 -23.57 3.62
CA ALA A 368 3.00 -23.93 4.29
C ALA A 368 2.81 -24.05 5.82
N GLU A 369 2.06 -23.14 6.44
CA GLU A 369 1.70 -23.18 7.86
C GLU A 369 0.90 -24.45 8.17
N ARG A 370 -0.06 -24.81 7.30
CA ARG A 370 -0.83 -26.05 7.42
C ARG A 370 0.05 -27.30 7.29
N MET A 371 1.01 -27.30 6.35
CA MET A 371 1.88 -28.46 6.10
C MET A 371 3.01 -28.64 7.12
N VAL A 372 3.65 -27.54 7.54
CA VAL A 372 4.86 -27.57 8.37
C VAL A 372 4.53 -27.43 9.86
N LEU A 373 3.61 -26.52 10.21
CA LEU A 373 3.25 -26.25 11.61
C LEU A 373 2.01 -27.01 12.05
N GLY A 374 1.27 -27.60 11.12
CA GLY A 374 0.04 -28.33 11.41
C GLY A 374 -1.12 -27.42 11.85
N MET A 375 -1.04 -26.12 11.54
CA MET A 375 -2.09 -25.14 11.76
C MET A 375 -3.25 -25.34 10.76
N HIS A 376 -4.40 -24.70 10.96
CA HIS A 376 -5.53 -24.70 10.01
C HIS A 376 -6.07 -26.10 9.66
N LYS A 377 -6.06 -27.03 10.62
CA LYS A 377 -6.62 -28.38 10.42
C LYS A 377 -8.14 -28.32 10.51
N VAL A 378 -8.80 -28.79 9.45
CA VAL A 378 -10.25 -29.02 9.46
C VAL A 378 -10.50 -30.32 10.24
N THR A 379 -11.12 -30.21 11.42
CA THR A 379 -11.64 -31.37 12.15
C THR A 379 -12.89 -31.85 11.42
N TYR A 380 -12.82 -33.02 10.82
CA TYR A 380 -14.01 -33.69 10.30
C TYR A 380 -14.78 -34.25 11.50
N VAL A 381 -15.96 -33.70 11.79
CA VAL A 381 -16.94 -34.42 12.61
C VAL A 381 -17.54 -35.47 11.68
N ASP A 382 -17.10 -36.70 11.87
CA ASP A 382 -17.63 -37.86 11.17
C ASP A 382 -19.00 -38.18 11.79
N GLU A 383 -20.09 -37.71 11.20
CA GLU A 383 -21.44 -38.21 11.53
C GLU A 383 -21.61 -39.61 10.92
N THR A 384 -20.88 -40.59 11.44
CA THR A 384 -21.26 -41.99 11.33
C THR A 384 -22.22 -42.31 12.48
N LEU A 385 -23.48 -41.93 12.33
CA LEU A 385 -24.56 -42.56 13.10
C LEU A 385 -24.79 -43.97 12.53
N PRO A 386 -24.73 -45.04 13.34
CA PRO A 386 -24.96 -46.40 12.87
C PRO A 386 -26.43 -46.58 12.46
N TYR A 387 -26.59 -47.07 11.24
CA TYR A 387 -27.81 -47.56 10.62
C TYR A 387 -28.51 -48.59 11.52
N VAL A 388 -29.71 -48.26 12.02
CA VAL A 388 -30.66 -49.24 12.57
C VAL A 388 -31.85 -49.33 11.62
N ALA A 389 -32.11 -50.55 11.16
CA ALA A 389 -33.10 -50.93 10.17
C ALA A 389 -34.54 -50.56 10.57
N GLN A 390 -35.34 -50.18 9.57
CA GLN A 390 -36.80 -50.07 9.67
C GLN A 390 -37.45 -51.45 9.59
N ASP A 391 -38.43 -51.71 10.46
CA ASP A 391 -39.59 -52.56 10.17
C ASP A 391 -40.86 -51.98 10.87
N THR A 392 -41.96 -52.01 10.12
CA THR A 392 -43.35 -51.49 10.27
C THR A 392 -44.20 -52.11 11.43
N PRO A 393 -45.54 -51.86 11.59
CA PRO A 393 -46.39 -50.63 11.61
C PRO A 393 -47.45 -50.60 12.78
N ILE A 394 -48.31 -49.55 12.83
CA ILE A 394 -49.69 -49.44 13.44
C ILE A 394 -49.92 -48.71 14.79
N GLU A 395 -50.87 -47.75 14.73
CA GLU A 395 -51.79 -47.09 15.71
C GLU A 395 -51.32 -46.50 17.06
N SER A 396 -51.58 -45.17 17.27
CA SER A 396 -52.70 -44.66 18.09
C SER A 396 -52.65 -43.12 18.35
N ILE A 397 -53.56 -42.38 17.70
CA ILE A 397 -54.48 -41.32 18.22
C ILE A 397 -54.08 -40.52 19.52
N LYS A 398 -53.83 -39.18 19.43
CA LYS A 398 -54.76 -38.03 19.72
C LYS A 398 -54.06 -36.70 20.14
N ARG A 399 -54.55 -35.60 19.54
CA ARG A 399 -54.62 -34.17 19.98
C ARG A 399 -53.28 -33.41 20.14
N SER A 400 -53.09 -32.17 19.68
CA SER A 400 -54.02 -31.09 19.33
C SER A 400 -53.39 -30.18 18.27
N SER A 401 -54.20 -29.77 17.30
CA SER A 401 -53.95 -28.67 16.37
C SER A 401 -53.87 -27.32 17.10
N SER A 402 -52.85 -26.52 16.82
CA SER A 402 -52.88 -25.06 16.58
C SER A 402 -51.46 -24.53 16.39
N ALA A 403 -51.28 -23.58 15.45
CA ALA A 403 -50.05 -22.85 15.10
C ALA A 403 -49.10 -23.52 14.07
N VAL A 404 -49.60 -23.74 12.85
CA VAL A 404 -48.78 -23.72 11.62
C VAL A 404 -48.73 -22.27 11.14
N SER A 405 -47.64 -21.56 11.42
CA SER A 405 -47.12 -20.38 10.71
C SER A 405 -46.02 -19.76 11.57
N MET A 406 -44.83 -19.54 10.98
CA MET A 406 -43.62 -18.94 11.58
C MET A 406 -42.66 -19.89 12.31
N THR A 407 -41.92 -20.69 11.55
CA THR A 407 -40.54 -21.13 11.91
C THR A 407 -39.85 -21.66 10.66
N LYS A 408 -39.47 -20.73 9.77
CA LYS A 408 -38.54 -21.01 8.65
C LYS A 408 -37.42 -19.95 8.56
N GLN A 409 -37.29 -19.16 9.62
CA GLN A 409 -36.41 -18.00 9.71
C GLN A 409 -35.39 -18.11 10.86
N GLU A 410 -35.45 -19.18 11.66
CA GLU A 410 -34.52 -19.41 12.80
C GLU A 410 -33.49 -20.52 12.53
N ALA A 411 -33.69 -21.39 11.53
CA ALA A 411 -32.66 -22.35 11.11
C ALA A 411 -31.61 -21.75 10.15
N VAL A 412 -31.79 -20.49 9.72
CA VAL A 412 -30.80 -19.72 8.93
C VAL A 412 -29.98 -18.80 9.84
N ALA A 413 -30.42 -18.59 11.09
CA ALA A 413 -29.73 -17.74 12.05
C ALA A 413 -28.61 -18.48 12.80
N GLN A 414 -28.68 -19.82 12.95
CA GLN A 414 -27.63 -20.59 13.64
C GLN A 414 -26.44 -20.99 12.75
N ASP A 415 -26.58 -20.94 11.42
CA ASP A 415 -25.46 -21.24 10.49
C ASP A 415 -24.56 -20.00 10.24
N ALA A 416 -24.94 -18.81 10.71
CA ALA A 416 -24.14 -17.60 10.61
C ALA A 416 -23.12 -17.45 11.76
N ASP A 417 -23.30 -18.20 12.85
CA ASP A 417 -22.49 -18.08 14.08
C ASP A 417 -21.26 -19.03 14.10
N GLU A 418 -21.12 -19.93 13.12
CA GLU A 418 -19.96 -20.85 13.00
C GLU A 418 -18.87 -20.37 12.02
N GLU A 419 -18.78 -19.08 11.71
CA GLU A 419 -17.58 -18.51 11.10
C GLU A 419 -16.48 -18.36 12.16
N HIS A 420 -15.92 -19.52 12.53
CA HIS A 420 -14.80 -19.69 13.45
C HIS A 420 -13.76 -18.58 13.26
N ASP A 421 -13.42 -17.87 14.34
CA ASP A 421 -12.38 -16.82 14.41
C ASP A 421 -11.03 -17.38 13.88
N GLU A 422 -10.81 -17.38 12.55
CA GLU A 422 -9.56 -17.84 11.89
C GLU A 422 -8.34 -17.09 12.47
N ASN A 423 -8.57 -15.90 13.07
CA ASN A 423 -7.54 -15.11 13.73
C ASN A 423 -7.22 -15.59 15.15
N ALA A 424 -8.08 -16.40 15.77
CA ALA A 424 -7.83 -16.99 17.08
C ALA A 424 -6.62 -17.93 17.06
N GLU A 425 -6.41 -18.67 15.98
CA GLU A 425 -5.29 -19.61 15.86
C GLU A 425 -3.92 -18.89 15.78
N TYR A 426 -3.92 -17.63 15.34
CA TYR A 426 -2.73 -16.77 15.36
C TYR A 426 -2.49 -16.07 16.72
N LYS A 427 -3.34 -16.32 17.74
CA LYS A 427 -3.19 -15.76 19.09
C LYS A 427 -2.22 -16.63 19.91
N GLY A 428 -1.11 -16.02 20.36
CA GLY A 428 -0.16 -16.63 21.29
C GLY A 428 1.30 -16.48 20.88
N ALA A 429 2.16 -15.99 21.78
CA ALA A 429 3.54 -15.60 21.46
C ALA A 429 4.38 -16.74 20.83
N ALA A 430 4.20 -17.99 21.29
CA ALA A 430 4.92 -19.14 20.75
C ALA A 430 4.47 -19.50 19.33
N THR A 431 3.17 -19.44 19.04
CA THR A 431 2.61 -19.64 17.70
C THR A 431 3.03 -18.52 16.77
N THR A 432 3.04 -17.26 17.27
CA THR A 432 3.55 -16.09 16.54
C THR A 432 4.97 -16.29 16.04
N ILE A 433 5.88 -16.70 16.92
CA ILE A 433 7.29 -16.91 16.56
C ILE A 433 7.41 -18.00 15.48
N LYS A 434 6.66 -19.11 15.61
CA LYS A 434 6.73 -20.23 14.65
C LYS A 434 6.32 -19.83 13.24
N TYR A 435 5.16 -19.18 13.07
CA TYR A 435 4.71 -18.79 11.73
C TYR A 435 5.57 -17.66 11.15
N VAL A 436 6.02 -16.69 11.96
CA VAL A 436 6.91 -15.62 11.50
C VAL A 436 8.21 -16.19 10.97
N LEU A 437 8.85 -17.13 11.68
CA LEU A 437 10.08 -17.79 11.23
C LEU A 437 9.86 -18.57 9.92
N LEU A 438 8.74 -19.28 9.79
CA LEU A 438 8.40 -19.99 8.55
C LEU A 438 8.25 -19.02 7.37
N ARG A 439 7.51 -17.93 7.56
CA ARG A 439 7.32 -16.90 6.51
C ARG A 439 8.64 -16.24 6.12
N LEU A 440 9.48 -15.90 7.09
CA LEU A 440 10.83 -15.36 6.84
C LEU A 440 11.69 -16.34 6.05
N ALA A 441 11.64 -17.64 6.36
CA ALA A 441 12.38 -18.66 5.62
C ALA A 441 11.91 -18.79 4.16
N ILE A 442 10.60 -18.73 3.92
CA ILE A 442 10.03 -18.74 2.56
C ILE A 442 10.48 -17.50 1.78
N VAL A 443 10.37 -16.30 2.36
CA VAL A 443 10.81 -15.06 1.69
C VAL A 443 12.31 -15.09 1.41
N ALA A 444 13.13 -15.58 2.34
CA ALA A 444 14.57 -15.73 2.13
C ALA A 444 14.90 -16.68 0.97
N ALA A 445 14.19 -17.82 0.86
CA ALA A 445 14.35 -18.75 -0.26
C ALA A 445 13.95 -18.12 -1.60
N LEU A 446 12.88 -17.30 -1.61
CA LEU A 446 12.47 -16.54 -2.79
C LEU A 446 13.53 -15.52 -3.22
N VAL A 447 14.15 -14.82 -2.27
CA VAL A 447 15.25 -13.88 -2.56
C VAL A 447 16.44 -14.58 -3.19
N VAL A 448 16.88 -15.71 -2.63
CA VAL A 448 17.98 -16.51 -3.19
C VAL A 448 17.65 -16.94 -4.62
N THR A 449 16.43 -17.43 -4.84
CA THR A 449 15.97 -17.85 -6.17
C THR A 449 15.93 -16.68 -7.14
N ALA A 450 15.40 -15.52 -6.73
CA ALA A 450 15.35 -14.30 -7.54
C ALA A 450 16.75 -13.81 -7.93
N VAL A 451 17.71 -13.84 -7.01
CA VAL A 451 19.10 -13.43 -7.28
C VAL A 451 19.77 -14.35 -8.30
N VAL A 452 19.51 -15.65 -8.25
CA VAL A 452 20.05 -16.62 -9.22
C VAL A 452 19.41 -16.45 -10.60
N LEU A 453 18.12 -16.11 -10.65
CA LEU A 453 17.35 -16.03 -11.90
C LEU A 453 17.23 -14.63 -12.50
N LYS A 454 17.87 -13.62 -11.90
CA LYS A 454 17.70 -12.20 -12.26
C LYS A 454 17.98 -11.87 -13.73
N ASP A 455 18.95 -12.56 -14.34
CA ASP A 455 19.40 -12.31 -15.72
C ASP A 455 18.52 -13.03 -16.76
N LYS A 456 17.60 -13.90 -16.32
CA LYS A 456 16.73 -14.72 -17.17
C LYS A 456 15.25 -14.41 -16.94
N PHE A 457 14.94 -13.14 -16.65
CA PHE A 457 13.60 -12.68 -16.28
C PHE A 457 12.51 -13.10 -17.29
N ILE A 458 12.77 -12.93 -18.59
CA ILE A 458 11.80 -13.28 -19.64
C ILE A 458 11.53 -14.79 -19.63
N ASP A 459 12.58 -15.62 -19.63
CA ASP A 459 12.44 -17.08 -19.59
C ASP A 459 11.74 -17.53 -18.31
N LEU A 460 12.02 -16.88 -17.17
CA LEU A 460 11.34 -17.12 -15.90
C LEU A 460 9.85 -16.87 -16.01
N THR A 461 9.42 -15.72 -16.55
CA THR A 461 7.99 -15.41 -16.72
C THR A 461 7.29 -16.42 -17.64
N ASP A 462 7.94 -16.82 -18.73
CA ASP A 462 7.38 -17.77 -19.69
C ASP A 462 7.31 -19.19 -19.10
N PHE A 463 8.31 -19.58 -18.28
CA PHE A 463 8.33 -20.83 -17.53
C PHE A 463 7.18 -20.90 -16.50
N ILE A 464 6.94 -19.84 -15.73
CA ILE A 464 5.88 -19.79 -14.72
C ILE A 464 4.50 -19.98 -15.35
N GLY A 465 4.24 -19.26 -16.44
CA GLY A 465 2.96 -19.32 -17.14
C GLY A 465 2.71 -20.70 -17.77
N SER A 466 3.69 -21.22 -18.49
CA SER A 466 3.56 -22.51 -19.21
C SER A 466 3.51 -23.74 -18.29
N SER A 467 4.07 -23.65 -17.07
CA SER A 467 4.11 -24.76 -16.12
C SER A 467 2.99 -24.67 -15.07
N ALA A 468 3.24 -23.97 -13.97
CA ALA A 468 2.41 -23.92 -12.79
C ALA A 468 1.03 -23.32 -13.09
N ILE A 469 0.99 -22.21 -13.83
CA ILE A 469 -0.28 -21.52 -14.13
C ILE A 469 -1.12 -22.32 -15.13
N THR A 470 -0.53 -22.87 -16.18
CA THR A 470 -1.27 -23.74 -17.12
C THR A 470 -1.86 -24.95 -16.41
N THR A 471 -1.10 -25.58 -15.51
CA THR A 471 -1.59 -26.74 -14.74
C THR A 471 -2.71 -26.33 -13.77
N CYS A 472 -2.48 -25.29 -12.97
CA CYS A 472 -3.35 -24.85 -11.89
C CYS A 472 -4.62 -24.15 -12.39
N CYS A 473 -4.51 -23.29 -13.40
CA CYS A 473 -5.56 -22.39 -13.85
C CYS A 473 -6.33 -22.86 -15.09
N ILE A 474 -5.77 -23.80 -15.86
CA ILE A 474 -6.42 -24.30 -17.09
C ILE A 474 -6.72 -25.80 -16.95
N VAL A 475 -5.69 -26.62 -16.79
CA VAL A 475 -5.81 -28.08 -16.91
C VAL A 475 -6.61 -28.70 -15.75
N LEU A 476 -6.24 -28.41 -14.50
CA LEU A 476 -6.90 -29.00 -13.33
C LEU A 476 -8.39 -28.64 -13.21
N PRO A 477 -8.81 -27.36 -13.34
CA PRO A 477 -10.22 -26.97 -13.34
C PRO A 477 -11.08 -27.74 -14.34
N ILE A 478 -10.59 -27.90 -15.58
CA ILE A 478 -11.30 -28.60 -16.65
C ILE A 478 -11.43 -30.09 -16.33
N ILE A 479 -10.35 -30.73 -15.84
CA ILE A 479 -10.37 -32.14 -15.44
C ILE A 479 -11.34 -32.39 -14.29
N PHE A 480 -11.37 -31.53 -13.28
CA PHE A 480 -12.29 -31.65 -12.14
C PHE A 480 -13.75 -31.60 -12.57
N TYR A 481 -14.09 -30.63 -13.42
CA TYR A 481 -15.43 -30.52 -13.97
C TYR A 481 -15.80 -31.74 -14.83
N MET A 482 -14.92 -32.18 -15.73
CA MET A 482 -15.15 -33.38 -16.54
C MET A 482 -15.33 -34.64 -15.69
N ARG A 483 -14.60 -34.77 -14.58
CA ARG A 483 -14.70 -35.94 -13.69
C ARG A 483 -16.04 -35.98 -12.96
N ARG A 484 -16.54 -34.83 -12.51
CA ARG A 484 -17.76 -34.72 -11.70
C ARG A 484 -19.04 -34.59 -12.53
N MET A 485 -18.99 -33.85 -13.62
CA MET A 485 -20.15 -33.55 -14.47
C MET A 485 -20.13 -34.25 -15.84
N GLY A 486 -19.09 -35.03 -16.16
CA GLY A 486 -18.89 -35.60 -17.49
C GLY A 486 -20.01 -36.52 -18.01
N LYS A 487 -20.82 -37.12 -17.13
CA LYS A 487 -22.01 -37.93 -17.52
C LYS A 487 -23.22 -37.07 -17.90
N LYS A 488 -23.33 -35.86 -17.35
CA LYS A 488 -24.42 -34.89 -17.61
C LYS A 488 -24.06 -33.88 -18.71
N MET A 489 -22.82 -33.93 -19.19
CA MET A 489 -22.24 -32.96 -20.11
C MET A 489 -22.55 -33.31 -21.57
N PRO A 490 -22.98 -32.35 -22.41
CA PRO A 490 -23.17 -32.59 -23.83
C PRO A 490 -21.83 -32.93 -24.50
N ILE A 491 -21.87 -33.83 -25.50
CA ILE A 491 -20.68 -34.35 -26.18
C ILE A 491 -19.84 -33.22 -26.78
N ALA A 492 -20.46 -32.20 -27.37
CA ALA A 492 -19.76 -31.05 -27.95
C ALA A 492 -18.90 -30.30 -26.90
N GLU A 493 -19.44 -30.08 -25.71
CA GLU A 493 -18.72 -29.40 -24.64
C GLU A 493 -17.57 -30.28 -24.11
N ARG A 494 -17.79 -31.60 -24.02
CA ARG A 494 -16.75 -32.56 -23.64
C ARG A 494 -15.58 -32.59 -24.64
N VAL A 495 -15.88 -32.49 -25.94
CA VAL A 495 -14.84 -32.39 -26.99
C VAL A 495 -14.04 -31.11 -26.84
N VAL A 496 -14.69 -29.97 -26.54
CA VAL A 496 -13.99 -28.69 -26.30
C VAL A 496 -13.07 -28.79 -25.08
N CYS A 497 -13.51 -29.38 -23.96
CA CYS A 497 -12.67 -29.59 -22.79
C CYS A 497 -11.43 -30.44 -23.09
N VAL A 498 -11.60 -31.57 -23.79
CA VAL A 498 -10.49 -32.44 -24.17
C VAL A 498 -9.53 -31.70 -25.09
N PHE A 499 -10.05 -30.96 -26.08
CA PHE A 499 -9.23 -30.16 -26.99
C PHE A 499 -8.37 -29.15 -26.24
N ILE A 500 -8.96 -28.37 -25.32
CA ILE A 500 -8.24 -27.37 -24.52
C ILE A 500 -7.16 -28.04 -23.67
N VAL A 501 -7.48 -29.12 -22.95
CA VAL A 501 -6.52 -29.83 -22.09
C VAL A 501 -5.34 -30.38 -22.91
N VAL A 502 -5.60 -30.95 -24.09
CA VAL A 502 -4.53 -31.48 -24.96
C VAL A 502 -3.68 -30.36 -25.52
N VAL A 503 -4.28 -29.30 -26.08
CA VAL A 503 -3.55 -28.20 -26.71
C VAL A 503 -2.74 -27.41 -25.69
N CYS A 504 -3.38 -26.94 -24.61
CA CYS A 504 -2.71 -26.17 -23.56
C CYS A 504 -1.71 -27.03 -22.78
N GLY A 505 -2.00 -28.32 -22.57
CA GLY A 505 -1.06 -29.27 -21.97
C GLY A 505 0.18 -29.48 -22.82
N ALA A 506 0.03 -29.73 -24.12
CA ALA A 506 1.15 -29.94 -25.04
C ALA A 506 2.01 -28.67 -25.20
N LEU A 507 1.37 -27.50 -25.39
CA LEU A 507 2.07 -26.22 -25.46
C LEU A 507 2.75 -25.88 -24.13
N GLY A 508 2.08 -26.13 -22.99
CA GLY A 508 2.64 -25.96 -21.66
C GLY A 508 3.91 -26.77 -21.45
N VAL A 509 3.87 -28.07 -21.76
CA VAL A 509 5.06 -28.95 -21.67
C VAL A 509 6.18 -28.49 -22.61
N TYR A 510 5.86 -28.16 -23.87
CA TYR A 510 6.84 -27.71 -24.85
C TYR A 510 7.55 -26.41 -24.41
N VAL A 511 6.78 -25.40 -23.99
CA VAL A 511 7.35 -24.12 -23.56
C VAL A 511 8.13 -24.28 -22.26
N THR A 512 7.60 -25.04 -21.29
CA THR A 512 8.27 -25.36 -20.02
C THR A 512 9.62 -26.03 -20.26
N TYR A 513 9.70 -26.96 -21.21
CA TYR A 513 10.94 -27.61 -21.59
C TYR A 513 11.94 -26.62 -22.21
N LYS A 514 11.49 -25.79 -23.16
CA LYS A 514 12.33 -24.81 -23.85
C LYS A 514 12.89 -23.76 -22.88
N THR A 515 12.04 -23.13 -22.07
CA THR A 515 12.44 -22.10 -21.11
C THR A 515 13.19 -22.71 -19.92
N GLY A 516 12.79 -23.90 -19.46
CA GLY A 516 13.52 -24.64 -18.44
C GLY A 516 14.96 -24.98 -18.87
N LYS A 517 15.16 -25.39 -20.13
CA LYS A 517 16.51 -25.57 -20.68
C LYS A 517 17.30 -24.25 -20.69
N ALA A 518 16.69 -23.13 -21.08
CA ALA A 518 17.34 -21.82 -21.04
C ALA A 518 17.72 -21.40 -19.61
N ILE A 519 16.88 -21.73 -18.62
CA ILE A 519 17.11 -21.40 -17.21
C ILE A 519 18.21 -22.27 -16.58
N PHE A 520 18.14 -23.59 -16.76
CA PHE A 520 18.97 -24.54 -16.01
C PHE A 520 20.21 -25.05 -16.78
N ALA A 521 20.33 -24.82 -18.09
CA ALA A 521 21.55 -25.16 -18.81
C ALA A 521 22.63 -24.07 -18.64
N PRO A 522 23.91 -24.44 -18.45
CA PRO A 522 25.03 -23.50 -18.44
C PRO A 522 25.35 -23.06 -19.88
N GLY A 523 24.52 -22.18 -20.43
CA GLY A 523 24.85 -21.42 -21.65
C GLY A 523 25.56 -20.14 -21.26
N ALA A 524 26.69 -19.83 -21.89
CA ALA A 524 27.30 -18.50 -21.80
C ALA A 524 26.26 -17.46 -22.25
N VAL A 525 26.11 -16.38 -21.49
CA VAL A 525 25.42 -15.18 -21.97
C VAL A 525 26.24 -14.69 -23.15
N ASP A 526 25.73 -14.86 -24.37
CA ASP A 526 26.39 -14.38 -25.58
C ASP A 526 26.34 -12.83 -25.56
N PRO A 527 27.49 -12.13 -25.44
CA PRO A 527 27.54 -10.68 -25.47
C PRO A 527 27.08 -10.11 -26.82
N ASP A 528 27.07 -10.94 -27.88
CA ASP A 528 26.71 -10.57 -29.25
C ASP A 528 25.25 -10.95 -29.64
N ALA A 529 24.42 -11.33 -28.65
CA ALA A 529 23.01 -11.60 -28.89
C ALA A 529 22.29 -10.39 -29.54
N PRO A 530 21.45 -10.60 -30.56
CA PRO A 530 20.82 -9.51 -31.29
C PRO A 530 19.92 -8.66 -30.40
N LYS A 531 20.07 -7.32 -30.48
CA LYS A 531 19.31 -6.34 -29.69
C LYS A 531 17.80 -6.45 -29.93
N PHE A 532 17.40 -6.86 -31.14
CA PHE A 532 16.01 -7.11 -31.52
C PHE A 532 15.84 -8.54 -32.07
N PRO A 533 15.71 -9.56 -31.20
CA PRO A 533 15.76 -10.97 -31.62
C PRO A 533 14.53 -11.46 -32.40
N PHE A 534 13.46 -10.65 -32.47
CA PHE A 534 12.21 -10.99 -33.15
C PHE A 534 12.08 -10.39 -34.55
N CYS A 535 13.05 -9.57 -34.96
CA CYS A 535 13.11 -8.99 -36.28
C CYS A 535 13.95 -9.86 -37.23
N LYS A 536 13.79 -9.64 -38.54
CA LYS A 536 14.64 -10.23 -39.58
C LYS A 536 16.12 -9.87 -39.37
N PRO A 537 17.08 -10.67 -39.89
CA PRO A 537 18.52 -10.46 -39.70
C PRO A 537 19.02 -9.03 -39.99
N GLU A 538 18.43 -8.37 -40.99
CA GLU A 538 18.70 -6.99 -41.40
C GLU A 538 18.35 -5.93 -40.34
N HIS A 539 17.47 -6.23 -39.38
CA HIS A 539 17.01 -5.32 -38.32
C HIS A 539 17.35 -5.83 -36.90
N GLN A 540 18.10 -6.93 -36.79
CA GLN A 540 18.47 -7.54 -35.51
C GLN A 540 19.54 -6.76 -34.74
N LYS A 541 20.38 -5.98 -35.44
CA LYS A 541 21.51 -5.24 -34.86
C LYS A 541 21.44 -3.72 -35.07
N GLU A 542 20.73 -3.23 -36.10
CA GLU A 542 20.63 -1.81 -36.42
C GLU A 542 19.26 -1.22 -36.05
N LEU A 543 19.28 -0.14 -35.27
CA LEU A 543 18.15 0.76 -35.08
C LEU A 543 18.04 1.67 -36.32
N LEU A 544 16.84 2.13 -36.68
CA LEU A 544 16.65 3.11 -37.75
C LEU A 544 17.61 4.31 -37.54
N GLY A 545 18.48 4.54 -38.53
CA GLY A 545 19.86 5.00 -38.31
C GLY A 545 20.09 6.26 -37.46
N VAL A 546 20.89 6.10 -36.41
CA VAL A 546 21.80 7.13 -35.87
C VAL A 546 23.09 6.43 -35.45
N ILE A 547 24.16 6.70 -36.18
CA ILE A 547 25.52 6.21 -35.89
C ILE A 547 26.16 7.16 -34.89
N LEU A 548 26.65 6.63 -33.77
CA LEU A 548 27.79 7.21 -33.04
C LEU A 548 28.53 6.12 -32.26
N ARG A 549 29.76 5.83 -32.72
CA ARG A 549 30.75 4.98 -32.08
C ARG A 549 31.49 5.78 -31.01
N PHE A 550 31.78 5.19 -29.84
CA PHE A 550 33.03 5.46 -29.12
C PHE A 550 33.49 4.22 -28.33
N ALA A 551 34.80 4.03 -28.32
CA ALA A 551 35.55 2.87 -27.85
C ALA A 551 35.69 2.81 -26.32
N CYS A 552 35.87 1.60 -25.78
CA CYS A 552 36.15 1.35 -24.37
C CYS A 552 37.57 0.77 -24.19
N LEU A 553 38.31 1.30 -23.21
CA LEU A 553 39.61 0.85 -22.72
C LEU A 553 39.45 -0.29 -21.69
N PRO A 554 40.44 -1.18 -21.50
CA PRO A 554 40.33 -2.29 -20.56
C PRO A 554 40.75 -1.88 -19.13
N SER A 555 40.05 -2.41 -18.12
CA SER A 555 40.45 -2.33 -16.70
C SER A 555 40.68 -3.72 -16.11
N THR A 556 41.78 -3.83 -15.36
CA THR A 556 42.42 -5.05 -14.89
C THR A 556 41.76 -5.68 -13.67
N ARG A 557 41.84 -7.02 -13.65
CA ARG A 557 41.32 -7.99 -12.68
C ARG A 557 42.13 -7.96 -11.35
N GLY A 558 41.45 -7.90 -10.21
CA GLY A 558 42.04 -8.07 -8.86
C GLY A 558 41.34 -9.17 -8.04
N ARG A 559 42.12 -10.15 -7.57
CA ARG A 559 41.71 -11.37 -6.83
C ARG A 559 41.03 -11.07 -5.47
N ARG A 560 39.97 -11.82 -5.14
CA ARG A 560 39.48 -12.03 -3.76
C ARG A 560 40.24 -13.19 -3.10
N ARG A 561 40.50 -13.09 -1.78
CA ARG A 561 40.81 -14.23 -0.88
C ARG A 561 39.62 -14.47 0.07
N PRO A 562 39.35 -15.71 0.51
CA PRO A 562 38.29 -16.02 1.47
C PRO A 562 38.81 -16.40 2.89
N LEU A 563 37.85 -16.52 3.83
CA LEU A 563 37.80 -17.27 5.12
C LEU A 563 37.66 -16.40 6.40
N PRO A 564 37.13 -16.94 7.53
CA PRO A 564 36.01 -17.89 7.69
C PRO A 564 35.01 -17.48 8.81
N ALA A 565 33.97 -18.28 9.00
CA ALA A 565 32.98 -18.21 10.07
C ALA A 565 33.35 -19.08 11.29
N SER A 566 32.94 -18.66 12.51
CA SER A 566 32.35 -19.55 13.55
C SER A 566 31.91 -18.76 14.82
N THR A 567 30.74 -19.14 15.33
CA THR A 567 30.00 -18.83 16.59
C THR A 567 30.65 -19.43 17.87
N PRO A 568 30.05 -19.55 19.09
CA PRO A 568 28.80 -19.03 19.73
C PRO A 568 28.88 -18.54 21.23
N THR A 569 27.75 -18.02 21.74
CA THR A 569 27.11 -18.12 23.10
C THR A 569 27.76 -17.70 24.43
N MET A 570 27.07 -16.77 25.13
CA MET A 570 26.54 -16.79 26.54
C MET A 570 26.24 -15.32 26.93
N GLY A 571 25.15 -14.88 27.56
CA GLY A 571 24.29 -15.45 28.60
C GLY A 571 24.41 -14.58 29.86
N LEU A 572 23.27 -14.21 30.50
CA LEU A 572 23.06 -13.34 31.70
C LEU A 572 23.04 -11.81 31.45
N LYS A 573 22.02 -11.02 31.80
CA LYS A 573 20.89 -11.20 32.73
C LYS A 573 19.64 -10.53 32.17
N GLN A 574 18.72 -11.38 31.75
CA GLN A 574 17.33 -11.09 31.48
C GLN A 574 16.55 -11.16 32.80
N ARG A 575 16.51 -10.06 33.57
CA ARG A 575 15.72 -9.95 34.82
C ARG A 575 15.22 -8.53 35.12
N LEU A 576 14.90 -7.75 34.09
CA LEU A 576 14.18 -6.47 34.22
C LEU A 576 12.99 -6.33 33.24
N LEU A 577 12.79 -7.33 32.37
CA LEU A 577 11.80 -7.32 31.28
C LEU A 577 10.61 -8.24 31.57
N HIS A 578 10.18 -8.27 32.84
CA HIS A 578 8.99 -9.00 33.28
C HIS A 578 7.91 -7.99 33.71
N TYR A 579 7.46 -7.19 32.75
CA TYR A 579 6.13 -6.60 32.76
C TYR A 579 5.59 -6.83 31.35
N MET A 580 4.67 -7.77 31.21
CA MET A 580 4.25 -8.31 29.91
C MET A 580 3.60 -7.22 29.06
N PHE A 581 4.36 -6.70 28.11
CA PHE A 581 3.91 -5.82 27.04
C PHE A 581 2.91 -6.60 26.18
N THR A 582 1.63 -6.23 26.26
CA THR A 582 0.58 -6.88 25.47
C THR A 582 0.68 -6.46 24.00
N ARG A 583 -0.01 -7.18 23.11
CA ARG A 583 -0.06 -6.82 21.69
C ARG A 583 -0.61 -5.40 21.50
N ASP A 584 -1.61 -5.02 22.29
CA ASP A 584 -2.25 -3.70 22.18
C ASP A 584 -1.34 -2.58 22.71
N ASP A 585 -0.57 -2.86 23.77
CA ASP A 585 0.47 -1.95 24.26
C ASP A 585 1.50 -1.67 23.13
N ALA A 586 1.85 -2.71 22.35
CA ALA A 586 2.75 -2.58 21.20
C ALA A 586 2.17 -1.77 20.06
N ILE A 587 0.90 -2.00 19.71
CA ILE A 587 0.20 -1.24 18.66
C ILE A 587 0.17 0.25 19.03
N ALA A 588 -0.20 0.56 20.27
CA ALA A 588 -0.24 1.93 20.75
C ALA A 588 1.15 2.57 20.76
N ALA A 589 2.17 1.86 21.23
CA ALA A 589 3.55 2.34 21.26
C ALA A 589 4.12 2.57 19.85
N PHE A 590 3.87 1.69 18.87
CA PHE A 590 4.35 1.89 17.50
C PHE A 590 3.62 3.02 16.78
N ASN A 591 2.31 3.20 16.99
CA ASN A 591 1.60 4.37 16.46
C ASN A 591 2.12 5.67 17.08
N LEU A 592 2.38 5.67 18.39
CA LEU A 592 2.97 6.81 19.09
C LEU A 592 4.39 7.11 18.59
N PHE A 593 5.24 6.09 18.44
CA PHE A 593 6.58 6.24 17.88
C PHE A 593 6.53 6.73 16.44
N CYS A 594 5.67 6.18 15.58
CA CYS A 594 5.52 6.63 14.19
C CYS A 594 4.93 8.04 14.10
N GLY A 595 4.08 8.47 15.05
CA GLY A 595 3.54 9.83 15.05
C GLY A 595 4.58 10.88 15.45
N VAL A 596 5.52 10.52 16.34
CA VAL A 596 6.48 11.44 16.98
C VAL A 596 7.86 11.38 16.31
N CYS A 597 8.38 10.18 16.04
CA CYS A 597 9.66 9.96 15.38
C CYS A 597 9.51 10.04 13.87
N GLY A 598 10.24 10.93 13.20
CA GLY A 598 10.06 11.21 11.79
C GLY A 598 10.60 12.58 11.42
N VAL A 599 9.73 13.49 10.97
CA VAL A 599 10.08 14.90 10.74
C VAL A 599 10.78 15.53 11.95
N GLY A 600 10.36 15.14 13.16
CA GLY A 600 10.97 15.59 14.41
C GLY A 600 12.43 15.18 14.58
N THR A 601 12.82 13.95 14.21
CA THR A 601 14.21 13.47 14.37
C THR A 601 15.16 14.24 13.45
N LEU A 602 14.71 14.57 12.25
CA LEU A 602 15.52 15.26 11.24
C LEU A 602 15.90 16.69 11.64
N GLY A 603 15.09 17.34 12.47
CA GLY A 603 15.36 18.67 13.01
C GLY A 603 16.28 18.68 14.24
N MET A 604 16.54 17.52 14.86
CA MET A 604 17.24 17.45 16.15
C MET A 604 18.68 17.98 16.10
N PRO A 605 19.53 17.61 15.11
CA PRO A 605 20.87 18.17 15.02
C PRO A 605 20.85 19.70 14.80
N ALA A 606 19.88 20.21 14.05
CA ALA A 606 19.72 21.64 13.80
C ALA A 606 19.36 22.42 15.08
N ASN A 607 18.62 21.82 16.01
CA ASN A 607 18.35 22.43 17.31
C ASN A 607 19.63 22.66 18.12
N PHE A 608 20.60 21.75 18.03
CA PHE A 608 21.91 21.92 18.68
C PHE A 608 22.79 22.94 17.96
N ALA A 609 22.67 23.04 16.64
CA ALA A 609 23.31 24.11 15.88
C ALA A 609 22.73 25.49 16.20
N ARG A 610 21.42 25.59 16.46
CA ARG A 610 20.78 26.84 16.88
C ARG A 610 21.14 27.21 18.32
N ALA A 611 20.93 26.32 19.29
CA ALA A 611 21.09 26.66 20.71
C ALA A 611 22.51 26.43 21.27
N GLY A 612 23.36 25.68 20.56
CA GLY A 612 24.56 25.08 21.13
C GLY A 612 24.23 23.81 21.94
N PRO A 613 25.24 22.96 22.22
CA PRO A 613 25.01 21.64 22.81
C PRO A 613 24.48 21.71 24.24
N TYR A 614 25.00 22.62 25.08
CA TYR A 614 24.59 22.72 26.48
C TYR A 614 23.14 23.22 26.64
N LEU A 615 22.80 24.32 25.98
CA LEU A 615 21.43 24.86 26.01
C LEU A 615 20.46 23.98 25.22
N GLY A 616 20.92 23.33 24.14
CA GLY A 616 20.15 22.34 23.40
C GLY A 616 19.76 21.12 24.24
N ILE A 617 20.70 20.57 25.03
CA ILE A 617 20.40 19.48 25.98
C ILE A 617 19.37 19.93 27.01
N LEU A 618 19.54 21.12 27.60
CA LEU A 618 18.59 21.66 28.57
C LEU A 618 17.20 21.85 27.97
N ALA A 619 17.13 22.43 26.77
CA ALA A 619 15.87 22.63 26.04
C ALA A 619 15.19 21.29 25.71
N MET A 620 15.95 20.27 25.28
CA MET A 620 15.39 18.95 25.01
C MET A 620 14.91 18.24 26.27
N ILE A 621 15.64 18.33 27.39
CA ILE A 621 15.19 17.74 28.66
C ILE A 621 13.89 18.42 29.11
N PHE A 622 13.83 19.75 29.05
CA PHE A 622 12.62 20.50 29.38
C PHE A 622 11.44 20.11 28.48
N MET A 623 11.65 20.07 27.15
CA MET A 623 10.60 19.75 26.19
C MET A 623 10.15 18.29 26.26
N GLY A 624 11.09 17.37 26.45
CA GLY A 624 10.80 15.95 26.68
C GLY A 624 9.98 15.76 27.95
N PHE A 625 10.40 16.36 29.07
CA PHE A 625 9.66 16.29 30.34
C PHE A 625 8.25 16.87 30.20
N THR A 626 8.13 18.07 29.65
CA THR A 626 6.84 18.75 29.46
C THR A 626 5.88 17.92 28.60
N ASN A 627 6.32 17.38 27.47
CA ASN A 627 5.46 16.59 26.59
C ASN A 627 5.14 15.21 27.16
N VAL A 628 6.09 14.52 27.81
CA VAL A 628 5.82 13.27 28.55
C VAL A 628 4.75 13.53 29.60
N TYR A 629 4.92 14.57 30.41
CA TYR A 629 3.98 14.95 31.45
C TYR A 629 2.60 15.25 30.86
N ALA A 630 2.51 16.13 29.86
CA ALA A 630 1.26 16.52 29.21
C ALA A 630 0.52 15.32 28.56
N THR A 631 1.25 14.43 27.90
CA THR A 631 0.67 13.27 27.21
C THR A 631 0.14 12.24 28.22
N VAL A 632 0.86 12.01 29.32
CA VAL A 632 0.44 11.12 30.42
C VAL A 632 -0.79 11.67 31.15
N ILE A 633 -0.85 12.98 31.42
CA ILE A 633 -2.02 13.56 32.10
C ILE A 633 -3.26 13.60 31.21
N VAL A 634 -3.16 13.75 29.88
CA VAL A 634 -4.34 13.56 28.99
C VAL A 634 -4.90 12.17 29.20
N SER A 635 -4.04 11.15 29.15
CA SER A 635 -4.44 9.76 29.32
C SER A 635 -5.11 9.52 30.68
N LYS A 636 -4.52 10.03 31.77
CA LYS A 636 -5.11 9.97 33.12
C LYS A 636 -6.44 10.72 33.21
N THR A 637 -6.54 11.91 32.60
CA THR A 637 -7.77 12.71 32.65
C THR A 637 -8.90 12.01 31.92
N MET A 638 -8.61 11.30 30.82
CA MET A 638 -9.59 10.46 30.13
C MET A 638 -10.05 9.25 30.95
N LEU A 639 -9.18 8.65 31.77
CA LEU A 639 -9.58 7.55 32.66
C LEU A 639 -10.54 8.02 33.77
N ILE A 640 -10.50 9.30 34.12
CA ILE A 640 -11.35 9.89 35.17
C ILE A 640 -12.66 10.44 34.57
N ALA A 641 -12.67 10.76 33.28
CA ALA A 641 -13.83 11.30 32.60
C ALA A 641 -14.97 10.27 32.55
N PRO A 642 -16.24 10.70 32.57
CA PRO A 642 -17.37 9.79 32.40
C PRO A 642 -17.30 9.10 31.04
N ARG A 643 -17.89 7.89 30.94
CA ARG A 643 -17.85 7.06 29.72
C ARG A 643 -18.43 7.73 28.46
N THR A 644 -19.19 8.81 28.64
CA THR A 644 -19.72 9.66 27.56
C THR A 644 -18.66 10.53 26.88
N VAL A 645 -17.50 10.75 27.51
CA VAL A 645 -16.38 11.55 26.96
C VAL A 645 -15.48 10.65 26.10
N LYS A 646 -15.75 10.60 24.79
CA LYS A 646 -15.03 9.73 23.84
C LYS A 646 -13.89 10.47 23.11
N THR A 647 -14.03 11.75 22.80
CA THR A 647 -13.04 12.51 22.00
C THR A 647 -12.29 13.56 22.81
N PHE A 648 -11.18 14.07 22.27
CA PHE A 648 -10.45 15.17 22.90
C PHE A 648 -11.32 16.43 23.03
N GLY A 649 -12.17 16.70 22.03
CA GLY A 649 -13.14 17.79 22.07
C GLY A 649 -14.17 17.63 23.18
N ASP A 650 -14.69 16.42 23.38
CA ASP A 650 -15.62 16.13 24.48
C ASP A 650 -14.92 16.27 25.85
N LEU A 651 -13.62 15.94 25.92
CA LEU A 651 -12.81 16.16 27.13
C LEU A 651 -12.68 17.66 27.45
N GLY A 652 -12.48 18.49 26.43
CA GLY A 652 -12.48 19.94 26.56
C GLY A 652 -13.84 20.49 27.00
N GLU A 653 -14.93 19.99 26.42
CA GLU A 653 -16.31 20.33 26.82
C GLU A 653 -16.57 19.97 28.27
N TRP A 654 -16.19 18.76 28.66
CA TRP A 654 -16.31 18.32 30.04
C TRP A 654 -15.49 19.23 30.95
N CYS A 655 -14.23 19.55 30.64
CA CYS A 655 -13.37 20.32 31.55
C CYS A 655 -13.72 21.82 31.69
N MET A 656 -14.10 22.47 30.59
CA MET A 656 -14.24 23.94 30.52
C MET A 656 -15.50 24.40 29.76
N GLY A 657 -16.49 23.52 29.56
CA GLY A 657 -17.70 23.82 28.81
C GLY A 657 -17.43 24.09 27.33
N SER A 658 -18.34 24.82 26.67
CA SER A 658 -18.26 25.09 25.23
C SER A 658 -16.94 25.73 24.80
N PHE A 659 -16.37 26.61 25.63
CA PHE A 659 -15.06 27.22 25.35
C PHE A 659 -13.96 26.16 25.23
N GLY A 660 -13.92 25.20 26.17
CA GLY A 660 -12.95 24.09 26.13
C GLY A 660 -13.11 23.22 24.88
N ARG A 661 -14.35 22.95 24.46
CA ARG A 661 -14.64 22.22 23.23
C ARG A 661 -14.06 22.93 22.01
N TYR A 662 -14.38 24.21 21.82
CA TYR A 662 -13.88 24.98 20.68
C TYR A 662 -12.35 25.13 20.70
N ALA A 663 -11.76 25.38 21.88
CA ALA A 663 -10.32 25.49 22.02
C ALA A 663 -9.60 24.20 21.60
N VAL A 664 -10.10 23.04 22.01
CA VAL A 664 -9.55 21.74 21.59
C VAL A 664 -9.77 21.50 20.11
N VAL A 665 -10.99 21.67 19.61
CA VAL A 665 -11.32 21.39 18.20
C VAL A 665 -10.47 22.25 17.27
N ILE A 666 -10.36 23.57 17.52
CA ILE A 666 -9.58 24.48 16.67
C ILE A 666 -8.10 24.12 16.72
N SER A 667 -7.54 23.94 17.92
CA SER A 667 -6.11 23.65 18.05
C SER A 667 -5.76 22.27 17.50
N GLN A 668 -6.57 21.24 17.76
CA GLN A 668 -6.39 19.88 17.26
C GLN A 668 -6.51 19.82 15.73
N MET A 669 -7.51 20.49 15.15
CA MET A 669 -7.62 20.64 13.69
C MET A 669 -6.39 21.35 13.12
N GLY A 670 -5.89 22.38 13.80
CA GLY A 670 -4.65 23.06 13.42
C GLY A 670 -3.45 22.12 13.33
N VAL A 671 -3.22 21.28 14.36
CA VAL A 671 -2.13 20.30 14.35
C VAL A 671 -2.34 19.26 13.24
N CYS A 672 -3.54 18.67 13.18
CA CYS A 672 -3.85 17.55 12.30
C CYS A 672 -4.02 17.96 10.82
N LEU A 673 -4.05 19.25 10.50
CA LEU A 673 -4.02 19.76 9.12
C LEU A 673 -2.64 20.32 8.75
N MET A 674 -2.04 21.14 9.61
CA MET A 674 -0.78 21.78 9.27
C MET A 674 0.42 20.81 9.32
N ALA A 675 0.46 19.84 10.24
CA ALA A 675 1.55 18.85 10.25
C ALA A 675 1.55 17.97 8.98
N PRO A 676 0.40 17.42 8.52
CA PRO A 676 0.31 16.78 7.20
C PRO A 676 0.67 17.71 6.03
N CYS A 677 0.34 19.00 6.11
CA CYS A 677 0.80 19.98 5.12
C CYS A 677 2.35 20.07 5.05
N ALA A 678 3.02 20.11 6.20
CA ALA A 678 4.49 20.10 6.25
C ALA A 678 5.08 18.78 5.73
N MET A 679 4.41 17.66 5.97
CA MET A 679 4.77 16.35 5.43
C MET A 679 4.66 16.28 3.90
N LEU A 680 3.65 16.92 3.29
CA LEU A 680 3.55 17.04 1.82
C LEU A 680 4.71 17.83 1.24
N VAL A 681 5.06 18.96 1.85
CA VAL A 681 6.21 19.78 1.43
C VAL A 681 7.51 18.99 1.56
N LEU A 682 7.72 18.31 2.71
CA LEU A 682 8.91 17.50 2.93
C LEU A 682 9.01 16.36 1.92
N GLY A 683 7.94 15.57 1.75
CA GLY A 683 7.91 14.46 0.80
C GLY A 683 8.15 14.92 -0.64
N GLY A 684 7.57 16.05 -1.04
CA GLY A 684 7.83 16.68 -2.33
C GLY A 684 9.30 17.10 -2.49
N ASN A 685 9.92 17.68 -1.45
CA ASN A 685 11.33 18.05 -1.46
C ASN A 685 12.27 16.84 -1.53
N LEU A 686 11.95 15.74 -0.84
CA LEU A 686 12.74 14.51 -0.92
C LEU A 686 12.69 13.91 -2.33
N LEU A 687 11.50 13.81 -2.92
CA LEU A 687 11.34 13.31 -4.29
C LEU A 687 12.01 14.23 -5.33
N PHE A 688 11.91 15.54 -5.16
CA PHE A 688 12.60 16.52 -6.01
C PHE A 688 14.13 16.38 -5.90
N ALA A 689 14.68 16.21 -4.70
CA ALA A 689 16.12 16.04 -4.51
C ALA A 689 16.65 14.74 -5.14
N VAL A 690 15.84 13.68 -5.12
CA VAL A 690 16.19 12.39 -5.74
C VAL A 690 16.03 12.45 -7.26
N PHE A 691 15.05 13.18 -7.77
CA PHE A 691 14.74 13.34 -9.20
C PHE A 691 14.70 14.81 -9.64
N PRO A 692 15.83 15.54 -9.59
CA PRO A 692 15.85 16.98 -9.79
C PRO A 692 15.48 17.41 -11.21
N SER A 693 15.69 16.54 -12.20
CA SER A 693 15.40 16.79 -13.61
C SER A 693 14.05 16.25 -14.08
N ALA A 694 13.29 15.56 -13.22
CA ALA A 694 12.04 14.91 -13.60
C ALA A 694 10.87 15.89 -13.63
N PHE A 695 10.59 16.56 -12.51
CA PHE A 695 9.49 17.50 -12.38
C PHE A 695 9.84 18.63 -11.41
N GLU A 696 9.13 19.75 -11.52
CA GLU A 696 9.21 20.81 -10.53
C GLU A 696 8.68 20.37 -9.16
N MET A 697 9.18 20.98 -8.09
CA MET A 697 8.79 20.70 -6.71
C MET A 697 7.26 20.74 -6.48
N GLN A 698 6.53 21.63 -7.16
CA GLN A 698 5.06 21.71 -7.04
C GLN A 698 4.38 20.44 -7.54
N THR A 699 4.84 19.92 -8.68
CA THR A 699 4.34 18.68 -9.25
C THR A 699 4.63 17.51 -8.32
N TRP A 700 5.81 17.45 -7.71
CA TRP A 700 6.14 16.41 -6.72
C TRP A 700 5.25 16.46 -5.48
N ILE A 701 4.88 17.65 -4.99
CA ILE A 701 3.93 17.80 -3.88
C ILE A 701 2.55 17.25 -4.27
N ILE A 702 2.07 17.55 -5.48
CA ILE A 702 0.79 17.04 -5.99
C ILE A 702 0.83 15.52 -6.16
N LEU A 703 1.90 14.99 -6.76
CA LEU A 703 2.09 13.55 -6.93
C LEU A 703 2.16 12.82 -5.59
N MET A 704 2.83 13.41 -4.60
CA MET A 704 2.87 12.87 -3.25
C MET A 704 1.46 12.79 -2.64
N ALA A 705 0.64 13.83 -2.78
CA ALA A 705 -0.75 13.82 -2.32
C ALA A 705 -1.61 12.75 -3.01
N LEU A 706 -1.39 12.53 -4.31
CA LEU A 706 -2.05 11.45 -5.05
C LEU A 706 -1.61 10.06 -4.57
N MET A 707 -0.35 9.88 -4.20
CA MET A 707 0.18 8.61 -3.68
C MET A 707 -0.38 8.25 -2.30
N VAL A 708 -0.59 9.22 -1.41
CA VAL A 708 -1.16 8.99 -0.06
C VAL A 708 -2.68 8.85 -0.07
N LEU A 709 -3.36 9.31 -1.13
CA LEU A 709 -4.82 9.37 -1.21
C LEU A 709 -5.52 8.02 -0.91
N PRO A 710 -5.09 6.87 -1.47
CA PRO A 710 -5.75 5.58 -1.18
C PRO A 710 -5.74 5.24 0.30
N VAL A 711 -4.65 5.56 1.02
CA VAL A 711 -4.50 5.31 2.45
C VAL A 711 -5.39 6.25 3.27
N CYS A 712 -5.53 7.50 2.85
CA CYS A 712 -6.39 8.49 3.51
C CYS A 712 -7.89 8.23 3.35
N LEU A 713 -8.29 7.52 2.29
CA LEU A 713 -9.69 7.15 2.06
C LEU A 713 -10.13 5.92 2.88
N VAL A 714 -9.20 5.19 3.49
CA VAL A 714 -9.54 4.08 4.39
C VAL A 714 -10.19 4.66 5.67
N PRO A 715 -11.40 4.21 6.05
CA PRO A 715 -12.15 4.82 7.14
C PRO A 715 -11.56 4.53 8.54
N THR A 716 -10.76 3.48 8.72
CA THR A 716 -10.26 3.04 10.02
C THR A 716 -8.74 2.79 10.02
N LEU A 717 -8.07 3.09 11.14
CA LEU A 717 -6.65 2.76 11.37
C LEU A 717 -6.44 1.42 12.11
N LYS A 718 -7.47 0.55 12.19
CA LYS A 718 -7.49 -0.57 13.14
C LYS A 718 -6.44 -1.65 12.83
N GLU A 719 -6.14 -1.89 11.55
CA GLU A 719 -5.03 -2.76 11.12
C GLU A 719 -3.72 -2.01 10.85
N GLY A 720 -3.65 -0.71 11.18
CA GLY A 720 -2.51 0.18 10.91
C GLY A 720 -1.24 -0.13 11.69
N ALA A 721 -1.24 -1.08 12.63
CA ALA A 721 -0.07 -1.41 13.44
C ALA A 721 1.15 -1.85 12.59
N GLY A 722 0.91 -2.64 11.54
CA GLY A 722 1.96 -3.07 10.61
C GLY A 722 2.53 -1.90 9.80
N ALA A 723 1.64 -1.00 9.35
CA ALA A 723 2.05 0.22 8.66
C ALA A 723 2.83 1.15 9.60
N ALA A 724 2.32 1.43 10.81
CA ALA A 724 3.00 2.23 11.81
C ALA A 724 4.39 1.65 12.15
N PHE A 725 4.50 0.33 12.32
CA PHE A 725 5.79 -0.34 12.50
C PHE A 725 6.74 -0.13 11.31
N ALA A 726 6.26 -0.26 10.06
CA ALA A 726 7.05 0.01 8.86
C ALA A 726 7.49 1.48 8.79
N GLY A 727 6.65 2.42 9.21
CA GLY A 727 6.98 3.84 9.33
C GLY A 727 8.04 4.11 10.39
N CYS A 728 7.95 3.47 11.57
CA CYS A 728 8.98 3.53 12.61
C CYS A 728 10.33 3.02 12.11
N LEU A 729 10.33 1.87 11.42
CA LEU A 729 11.52 1.28 10.84
C LEU A 729 12.13 2.19 9.76
N GLY A 730 11.28 2.81 8.93
CA GLY A 730 11.69 3.80 7.94
C GLY A 730 12.47 4.96 8.55
N THR A 731 11.96 5.54 9.65
CA THR A 731 12.66 6.61 10.39
C THR A 731 14.00 6.14 10.93
N ILE A 732 14.05 5.00 11.62
CA ILE A 732 15.29 4.49 12.23
C ILE A 732 16.35 4.23 11.16
N VAL A 733 15.96 3.64 10.02
CA VAL A 733 16.87 3.37 8.90
C VAL A 733 17.37 4.68 8.29
N ALA A 734 16.48 5.64 8.03
CA ALA A 734 16.85 6.94 7.46
C ALA A 734 17.83 7.70 8.37
N ASP A 735 17.54 7.76 9.68
CA ASP A 735 18.36 8.47 10.66
C ASP A 735 19.73 7.80 10.85
N THR A 736 19.75 6.46 10.92
CA THR A 736 20.99 5.69 11.07
C THR A 736 21.90 5.88 9.87
N ILE A 737 21.35 5.81 8.65
CA ILE A 737 22.13 6.04 7.43
C ILE A 737 22.59 7.50 7.37
N GLY A 738 21.71 8.47 7.64
CA GLY A 738 22.04 9.88 7.59
C GLY A 738 23.17 10.27 8.55
N ILE A 739 23.08 9.86 9.82
CA ILE A 739 24.14 10.08 10.81
C ILE A 739 25.40 9.29 10.46
N GLY A 740 25.25 8.04 10.01
CA GLY A 740 26.39 7.20 9.60
C GLY A 740 27.18 7.83 8.45
N MET A 741 26.48 8.39 7.47
CA MET A 741 27.08 9.11 6.35
C MET A 741 27.80 10.38 6.80
N LEU A 742 27.18 11.20 7.66
CA LEU A 742 27.85 12.37 8.23
C LEU A 742 29.11 11.96 8.97
N HIS A 743 28.99 11.03 9.92
CA HIS A 743 30.11 10.61 10.75
C HIS A 743 31.26 10.00 9.94
N TYR A 744 30.94 9.21 8.90
CA TYR A 744 31.96 8.62 8.02
C TYR A 744 32.57 9.63 7.04
N GLY A 745 31.74 10.46 6.41
CA GLY A 745 32.18 11.45 5.41
C GLY A 745 33.09 12.51 6.00
N LEU A 746 32.84 12.87 7.26
CA LEU A 746 33.51 13.93 8.00
C LEU A 746 34.62 13.41 8.94
N LYS A 747 35.03 12.13 8.86
CA LYS A 747 36.16 11.61 9.66
C LYS A 747 37.44 12.40 9.42
N GLY A 748 38.06 12.86 10.51
CA GLY A 748 39.37 13.51 10.51
C GLY A 748 39.36 15.03 10.35
N HIS A 749 38.21 15.70 10.46
CA HIS A 749 38.13 17.17 10.43
C HIS A 749 38.65 17.82 11.72
N PRO A 750 39.08 19.10 11.66
CA PRO A 750 39.36 19.90 12.85
C PRO A 750 38.10 20.09 13.72
N ALA A 751 38.26 20.65 14.91
CA ALA A 751 37.13 20.89 15.82
C ALA A 751 36.00 21.68 15.14
N VAL A 752 34.76 21.19 15.28
CA VAL A 752 33.59 21.76 14.61
C VAL A 752 33.32 23.21 15.06
N PRO A 753 32.84 24.09 14.16
CA PRO A 753 32.57 25.48 14.50
C PRO A 753 31.40 25.60 15.48
N LYS A 754 31.58 26.46 16.48
CA LYS A 754 30.58 26.72 17.53
C LYS A 754 29.54 27.76 17.04
N PRO A 755 28.27 27.62 17.44
CA PRO A 755 27.23 28.57 17.04
C PRO A 755 27.37 29.93 17.72
N ALA A 756 26.85 30.97 17.05
CA ALA A 756 26.71 32.30 17.62
C ALA A 756 25.46 32.34 18.51
N ILE A 757 25.63 32.05 19.81
CA ILE A 757 24.49 31.93 20.74
C ILE A 757 23.84 33.30 20.97
N SER A 758 22.56 33.41 20.65
CA SER A 758 21.69 34.55 21.00
C SER A 758 20.38 34.04 21.60
N LEU A 759 19.74 34.85 22.46
CA LEU A 759 18.48 34.46 23.10
C LEU A 759 17.37 34.18 22.08
N ALA A 760 17.32 34.98 21.00
CA ALA A 760 16.38 34.77 19.90
C ALA A 760 16.61 33.44 19.18
N GLN A 761 17.87 33.06 18.94
CA GLN A 761 18.22 31.80 18.29
C GLN A 761 17.93 30.59 19.17
N VAL A 762 18.19 30.67 20.48
CA VAL A 762 17.82 29.63 21.44
C VAL A 762 16.30 29.50 21.54
N ALA A 763 15.56 30.61 21.63
CA ALA A 763 14.10 30.58 21.67
C ALA A 763 13.51 29.96 20.40
N SER A 764 14.12 30.17 19.23
CA SER A 764 13.65 29.60 17.96
C SER A 764 13.67 28.07 17.90
N THR A 765 14.43 27.37 18.75
CA THR A 765 14.39 25.89 18.81
C THR A 765 13.10 25.37 19.43
N PHE A 766 12.37 26.19 20.19
CA PHE A 766 11.14 25.78 20.85
C PHE A 766 10.07 25.30 19.86
N GLY A 767 9.95 25.95 18.69
CA GLY A 767 9.01 25.55 17.65
C GLY A 767 9.27 24.13 17.15
N ASN A 768 10.46 23.88 16.61
CA ASN A 768 10.89 22.55 16.16
C ASN A 768 10.71 21.48 17.24
N LEU A 769 11.21 21.74 18.47
CA LEU A 769 11.10 20.80 19.58
C LEU A 769 9.66 20.52 19.98
N ALA A 770 8.80 21.55 20.01
CA ALA A 770 7.38 21.37 20.30
C ALA A 770 6.74 20.46 19.26
N LEU A 771 6.93 20.74 17.96
CA LEU A 771 6.42 19.89 16.89
C LEU A 771 6.91 18.43 17.03
N ALA A 772 8.20 18.25 17.28
CA ALA A 772 8.83 16.94 17.33
C ALA A 772 8.33 16.05 18.48
N TYR A 773 7.91 16.62 19.61
CA TYR A 773 7.37 15.86 20.75
C TYR A 773 5.83 15.81 20.79
N GLY A 774 5.15 16.37 19.78
CA GLY A 774 3.69 16.52 19.75
C GLY A 774 2.92 15.22 19.60
N ALA A 775 2.54 14.60 20.71
CA ALA A 775 1.81 13.32 20.72
C ALA A 775 0.39 13.37 21.29
N ALA A 776 0.06 14.37 22.11
CA ALA A 776 -1.15 14.29 22.94
C ALA A 776 -2.46 14.22 22.12
N VAL A 777 -2.47 14.79 20.90
CA VAL A 777 -3.64 14.81 20.01
C VAL A 777 -4.10 13.42 19.54
N VAL A 778 -3.20 12.43 19.50
CA VAL A 778 -3.55 11.05 19.09
C VAL A 778 -3.93 10.15 20.26
N ILE A 779 -3.60 10.52 21.50
CA ILE A 779 -3.81 9.69 22.69
C ILE A 779 -5.26 9.31 22.90
N PRO A 780 -6.26 10.21 22.78
CA PRO A 780 -7.66 9.83 22.95
C PRO A 780 -8.14 8.79 21.95
N ALA A 781 -7.63 8.83 20.71
CA ALA A 781 -7.96 7.83 19.70
C ALA A 781 -7.27 6.48 19.99
N LEU A 782 -6.01 6.50 20.43
CA LEU A 782 -5.27 5.28 20.79
C LEU A 782 -5.84 4.62 22.05
N GLN A 783 -6.18 5.41 23.07
CA GLN A 783 -6.69 4.91 24.34
C GLN A 783 -8.07 4.29 24.22
N ARG A 784 -8.96 4.85 23.38
CA ARG A 784 -10.27 4.23 23.08
C ARG A 784 -10.17 2.85 22.44
N ARG A 785 -9.07 2.58 21.74
CA ARG A 785 -8.81 1.32 21.03
C ARG A 785 -7.97 0.34 21.85
N HIS A 786 -7.63 0.70 23.09
CA HIS A 786 -6.78 -0.10 23.93
C HIS A 786 -7.64 -0.95 24.87
N ASN A 787 -7.55 -2.28 24.74
CA ASN A 787 -8.32 -3.24 25.54
C ASN A 787 -8.17 -3.06 27.06
N GLN A 788 -7.08 -2.42 27.50
CA GLN A 788 -6.81 -2.09 28.91
C GLN A 788 -6.38 -0.62 29.04
N PRO A 789 -7.31 0.35 28.98
CA PRO A 789 -6.95 1.77 28.89
C PRO A 789 -6.18 2.27 30.12
N GLU A 790 -6.32 1.61 31.27
CA GLU A 790 -5.58 1.91 32.51
C GLU A 790 -4.06 1.78 32.37
N ARG A 791 -3.56 0.97 31.43
CA ARG A 791 -2.13 0.81 31.15
C ARG A 791 -1.57 1.91 30.26
N MET A 792 -2.43 2.63 29.54
CA MET A 792 -2.04 3.61 28.54
C MET A 792 -1.08 4.70 29.07
N PRO A 793 -1.27 5.27 30.29
CA PRO A 793 -0.33 6.24 30.85
C PRO A 793 1.11 5.70 30.96
N GLN A 794 1.28 4.41 31.27
CA GLN A 794 2.60 3.78 31.40
C GLN A 794 3.23 3.54 30.04
N VAL A 795 2.47 2.99 29.09
CA VAL A 795 2.92 2.72 27.71
C VAL A 795 3.40 4.01 27.04
N VAL A 796 2.61 5.08 27.16
CA VAL A 796 2.94 6.42 26.65
C VAL A 796 4.21 6.94 27.30
N GLY A 797 4.31 6.90 28.63
CA GLY A 797 5.48 7.40 29.36
C GLY A 797 6.78 6.70 28.95
N ILE A 798 6.77 5.36 28.91
CA ILE A 798 7.94 4.56 28.50
C ILE A 798 8.33 4.89 27.06
N THR A 799 7.36 4.93 26.15
CA THR A 799 7.61 5.19 24.73
C THR A 799 8.23 6.58 24.53
N MET A 800 7.66 7.62 25.14
CA MET A 800 8.17 8.99 25.01
C MET A 800 9.57 9.17 25.64
N ILE A 801 9.90 8.42 26.70
CA ILE A 801 11.27 8.41 27.27
C ILE A 801 12.25 7.78 26.27
N ILE A 802 11.90 6.64 25.67
CA ILE A 802 12.74 5.99 24.64
C ILE A 802 13.00 6.96 23.48
N ILE A 803 11.95 7.65 23.01
CA ILE A 803 12.04 8.66 21.95
C ILE A 803 13.00 9.79 22.34
N THR A 804 12.88 10.30 23.57
CA THR A 804 13.75 11.37 24.09
C THR A 804 15.22 10.96 24.07
N ILE A 805 15.52 9.71 24.44
CA ILE A 805 16.89 9.16 24.41
C ILE A 805 17.40 9.10 22.97
N ILE A 806 16.58 8.61 22.03
CA ILE A 806 16.95 8.55 20.60
C ILE A 806 17.22 9.96 20.06
N PHE A 807 16.35 10.94 20.35
CA PHE A 807 16.53 12.33 19.91
C PHE A 807 17.82 12.93 20.46
N MET A 808 18.16 12.63 21.73
CA MET A 808 19.42 13.07 22.33
C MET A 808 20.65 12.50 21.62
N ILE A 809 20.62 11.20 21.29
CA ILE A 809 21.70 10.54 20.54
C ILE A 809 21.84 11.16 19.15
N LEU A 810 20.74 11.33 18.41
CA LEU A 810 20.75 11.91 17.07
C LEU A 810 21.22 13.37 17.07
N ALA A 811 20.70 14.20 17.97
CA ALA A 811 21.11 15.60 18.10
C ALA A 811 22.61 15.73 18.40
N GLY A 812 23.08 14.96 19.40
CA GLY A 812 24.47 14.99 19.84
C GLY A 812 25.44 14.50 18.76
N THR A 813 25.15 13.36 18.14
CA THR A 813 26.01 12.77 17.09
C THR A 813 26.02 13.60 15.81
N GLY A 814 24.86 14.13 15.39
CA GLY A 814 24.77 15.03 14.23
C GLY A 814 25.52 16.33 14.45
N TYR A 815 25.32 16.99 15.60
CA TYR A 815 26.04 18.21 15.95
C TYR A 815 27.54 17.98 16.11
N ALA A 816 27.97 16.87 16.73
CA ALA A 816 29.38 16.55 16.90
C ALA A 816 30.13 16.38 15.56
N SER A 817 29.41 16.03 14.50
CA SER A 817 29.99 15.83 13.16
C SER A 817 30.05 17.12 12.33
N VAL A 818 29.13 18.06 12.52
CA VAL A 818 28.96 19.22 11.60
C VAL A 818 29.04 20.58 12.31
N GLY A 819 28.75 20.64 13.61
CA GLY A 819 28.67 21.88 14.37
C GLY A 819 27.51 22.78 13.92
N CYS A 820 27.75 24.09 13.88
CA CYS A 820 26.74 25.09 13.51
C CYS A 820 26.33 25.09 12.01
N GLN A 821 27.04 24.34 11.15
CA GLN A 821 26.81 24.32 9.70
C GLN A 821 25.75 23.32 9.23
N ILE A 822 25.14 22.54 10.13
CA ILE A 822 24.10 21.58 9.75
C ILE A 822 22.83 22.29 9.28
N SER A 823 22.21 21.80 8.21
CA SER A 823 20.93 22.32 7.72
C SER A 823 19.80 22.07 8.71
N GLY A 824 18.69 22.81 8.55
CA GLY A 824 17.48 22.64 9.39
C GLY A 824 16.83 21.25 9.35
N ASN A 825 17.24 20.42 8.39
CA ASN A 825 16.85 19.02 8.27
C ASN A 825 18.09 18.19 7.92
N LEU A 826 18.31 17.09 8.65
CA LEU A 826 19.45 16.18 8.49
C LEU A 826 19.59 15.63 7.06
N LEU A 827 18.48 15.23 6.42
CA LEU A 827 18.54 14.61 5.08
C LEU A 827 19.07 15.58 4.03
N PHE A 828 18.76 16.87 4.15
CA PHE A 828 19.23 17.89 3.19
C PHE A 828 20.75 18.10 3.24
N SER A 829 21.43 17.57 4.25
CA SER A 829 22.90 17.62 4.38
C SER A 829 23.64 16.45 3.69
N ILE A 830 22.95 15.34 3.38
CA ILE A 830 23.60 14.10 2.94
C ILE A 830 23.46 13.80 1.44
N MET A 831 22.48 14.39 0.76
CA MET A 831 22.27 14.14 -0.67
C MET A 831 23.38 14.82 -1.49
N PRO A 832 24.13 14.07 -2.33
CA PRO A 832 25.12 14.67 -3.21
C PRO A 832 24.46 15.41 -4.37
N ASP A 833 25.04 16.55 -4.75
CA ASP A 833 24.62 17.28 -5.94
C ASP A 833 24.99 16.50 -7.22
N PRO A 834 24.09 16.45 -8.23
CA PRO A 834 24.28 15.64 -9.42
C PRO A 834 25.49 16.07 -10.28
N VAL A 835 25.94 17.32 -10.20
CA VAL A 835 27.05 17.86 -10.98
C VAL A 835 28.36 17.73 -10.22
N THR A 836 28.40 18.23 -8.99
CA THR A 836 29.62 18.27 -8.18
C THR A 836 29.93 16.94 -7.49
N LYS A 837 28.94 16.05 -7.34
CA LYS A 837 29.00 14.79 -6.58
C LYS A 837 29.38 14.98 -5.10
N LEU A 838 29.30 16.20 -4.60
CA LEU A 838 29.52 16.56 -3.20
C LEU A 838 28.18 16.90 -2.56
N SER A 839 28.01 16.59 -1.28
CA SER A 839 26.85 17.08 -0.55
C SER A 839 26.98 18.57 -0.24
N SER A 840 25.92 19.18 0.31
CA SER A 840 25.93 20.57 0.77
C SER A 840 27.01 20.87 1.83
N LEU A 841 27.56 19.84 2.46
CA LEU A 841 28.68 19.92 3.40
C LEU A 841 30.06 19.66 2.77
N GLY A 842 30.16 19.57 1.44
CA GLY A 842 31.41 19.34 0.73
C GLY A 842 31.98 17.93 0.90
N MET A 843 31.20 16.97 1.41
CA MET A 843 31.61 15.57 1.54
C MET A 843 31.20 14.74 0.33
N LYS A 844 32.07 13.79 -0.06
CA LYS A 844 31.73 12.76 -1.05
C LYS A 844 30.79 11.74 -0.42
N ALA A 845 29.49 11.99 -0.55
CA ALA A 845 28.45 11.12 -0.04
C ALA A 845 28.24 9.91 -0.96
N ASP A 846 27.99 8.74 -0.38
CA ASP A 846 27.54 7.57 -1.15
C ASP A 846 26.10 7.81 -1.64
N PHE A 847 25.92 7.87 -2.96
CA PHE A 847 24.63 8.18 -3.57
C PHE A 847 23.57 7.12 -3.23
N GLY A 848 23.93 5.84 -3.24
CA GLY A 848 23.00 4.77 -2.92
C GLY A 848 22.49 4.84 -1.49
N ALA A 849 23.38 5.08 -0.52
CA ALA A 849 23.02 5.27 0.88
C ALA A 849 22.11 6.50 1.08
N ALA A 850 22.40 7.63 0.43
CA ALA A 850 21.54 8.81 0.48
C ALA A 850 20.13 8.51 -0.07
N VAL A 851 20.03 7.86 -1.23
CA VAL A 851 18.76 7.45 -1.84
C VAL A 851 17.98 6.52 -0.90
N LEU A 852 18.65 5.55 -0.27
CA LEU A 852 17.99 4.63 0.66
C LEU A 852 17.43 5.36 1.90
N ALA A 853 18.18 6.31 2.45
CA ALA A 853 17.69 7.14 3.57
C ALA A 853 16.47 7.98 3.17
N TYR A 854 16.49 8.55 1.96
CA TYR A 854 15.38 9.34 1.42
C TYR A 854 14.13 8.47 1.18
N LEU A 855 14.27 7.29 0.58
CA LEU A 855 13.16 6.36 0.37
C LEU A 855 12.58 5.83 1.69
N ALA A 856 13.43 5.54 2.68
CA ALA A 856 13.01 5.11 4.01
C ALA A 856 12.23 6.21 4.75
N MET A 857 12.67 7.47 4.62
CA MET A 857 11.92 8.62 5.15
C MET A 857 10.62 8.84 4.36
N GLN A 858 10.60 8.62 3.05
CA GLN A 858 9.40 8.73 2.23
C GLN A 858 8.31 7.73 2.66
N LEU A 859 8.71 6.49 3.00
CA LEU A 859 7.81 5.49 3.58
C LEU A 859 7.21 5.99 4.90
N HIS A 860 8.05 6.52 5.79
CA HIS A 860 7.59 7.10 7.05
C HIS A 860 6.56 8.21 6.82
N ILE A 861 6.87 9.20 5.96
CA ILE A 861 6.01 10.35 5.67
C ILE A 861 4.64 9.88 5.16
N THR A 862 4.61 8.89 4.25
CA THR A 862 3.37 8.34 3.68
C THR A 862 2.45 7.78 4.76
N ILE A 863 3.01 7.07 5.74
CA ILE A 863 2.25 6.40 6.82
C ILE A 863 1.85 7.41 7.89
N ALA A 864 2.78 8.25 8.33
CA ALA A 864 2.55 9.28 9.33
C ALA A 864 1.50 10.31 8.86
N PHE A 865 1.49 10.64 7.57
CA PHE A 865 0.49 11.53 6.96
C PHE A 865 -0.94 11.01 7.21
N ALA A 866 -1.19 9.72 6.93
CA ALA A 866 -2.51 9.13 7.12
C ALA A 866 -2.90 9.05 8.61
N VAL A 867 -1.96 8.68 9.48
CA VAL A 867 -2.19 8.59 10.94
C VAL A 867 -2.54 9.95 11.53
N MET A 868 -1.83 11.01 11.14
CA MET A 868 -2.03 12.37 11.67
C MET A 868 -3.28 13.05 11.13
N LEU A 869 -3.71 12.71 9.91
CA LEU A 869 -4.87 13.34 9.27
C LEU A 869 -6.21 12.68 9.70
N HIS A 870 -6.19 11.44 10.18
CA HIS A 870 -7.40 10.70 10.56
C HIS A 870 -8.24 11.39 11.65
N PRO A 871 -7.67 11.95 12.75
CA PRO A 871 -8.45 12.74 13.71
C PRO A 871 -9.14 13.95 13.08
N ALA A 872 -8.50 14.62 12.11
CA ALA A 872 -9.11 15.75 11.41
C ALA A 872 -10.29 15.31 10.54
N PHE A 873 -10.18 14.18 9.86
CA PHE A 873 -11.30 13.60 9.11
C PHE A 873 -12.47 13.27 10.03
N TYR A 874 -12.21 12.57 11.14
CA TYR A 874 -13.24 12.23 12.10
C TYR A 874 -13.97 13.47 12.66
N ILE A 875 -13.22 14.52 13.02
CA ILE A 875 -13.79 15.77 13.51
C ILE A 875 -14.58 16.48 12.41
N ALA A 876 -14.07 16.55 11.19
CA ALA A 876 -14.75 17.19 10.06
C ALA A 876 -16.04 16.45 9.67
N GLU A 877 -16.02 15.11 9.65
CA GLU A 877 -17.21 14.28 9.41
C GLU A 877 -18.27 14.52 10.49
N ARG A 878 -17.86 14.60 11.77
CA ARG A 878 -18.76 14.91 12.88
C ARG A 878 -19.37 16.31 12.80
N LEU A 879 -18.59 17.32 12.39
CA LEU A 879 -19.03 18.71 12.32
C LEU A 879 -19.86 19.02 11.06
N VAL A 880 -19.43 18.53 9.89
CA VAL A 880 -20.03 18.86 8.59
C VAL A 880 -21.13 17.89 8.19
N LEU A 881 -20.93 16.58 8.41
CA LEU A 881 -21.88 15.54 8.01
C LEU A 881 -22.79 15.10 9.15
N GLY A 882 -22.45 15.44 10.39
CA GLY A 882 -23.22 15.06 11.58
C GLY A 882 -23.09 13.58 11.96
N MET A 883 -22.09 12.87 11.41
CA MET A 883 -21.75 11.48 11.74
C MET A 883 -21.18 11.40 13.17
N HIS A 884 -21.13 10.22 13.80
CA HIS A 884 -20.46 10.00 15.10
C HIS A 884 -21.01 10.87 16.25
N LYS A 885 -22.29 11.26 16.19
CA LYS A 885 -22.98 11.98 17.27
C LYS A 885 -23.66 10.96 18.20
N SER A 886 -23.13 10.78 19.41
CA SER A 886 -23.93 10.21 20.49
C SER A 886 -24.94 11.26 20.97
N THR A 887 -26.24 10.96 20.88
CA THR A 887 -27.29 11.80 21.45
C THR A 887 -27.05 11.93 22.95
N PHE A 888 -26.86 13.16 23.44
CA PHE A 888 -27.05 13.46 24.86
C PHE A 888 -28.55 13.42 25.10
N GLU A 889 -29.12 12.23 25.27
CA GLU A 889 -30.42 12.14 25.92
C GLU A 889 -30.16 12.41 27.39
N ASP A 890 -30.58 13.59 27.84
CA ASP A 890 -30.89 13.82 29.24
C ASP A 890 -31.83 12.69 29.67
N GLU A 891 -31.34 11.72 30.44
CA GLU A 891 -32.20 11.00 31.37
C GLU A 891 -32.65 12.02 32.41
N THR A 892 -33.61 12.87 32.04
CA THR A 892 -34.56 13.41 33.00
C THR A 892 -35.34 12.22 33.51
N LEU A 893 -34.83 11.59 34.58
CA LEU A 893 -35.59 10.70 35.44
C LEU A 893 -36.95 11.35 35.70
N PRO A 894 -38.08 10.69 35.32
CA PRO A 894 -39.39 11.14 35.74
C PRO A 894 -39.44 11.04 37.26
N TYR A 895 -39.55 12.20 37.89
CA TYR A 895 -39.81 12.36 39.31
C TYR A 895 -41.14 11.66 39.65
N ALA A 896 -41.07 10.42 40.15
CA ALA A 896 -42.19 9.75 40.78
C ALA A 896 -41.97 9.79 42.29
N ALA A 897 -42.90 10.48 42.97
CA ALA A 897 -42.92 10.70 44.40
C ALA A 897 -43.07 9.39 45.20
N HIS A 898 -42.31 9.27 46.29
CA HIS A 898 -42.82 8.77 47.58
C HIS A 898 -41.86 9.17 48.73
N ASP A 899 -42.39 10.05 49.59
CA ASP A 899 -42.28 10.22 51.05
C ASP A 899 -41.00 9.82 51.85
N THR A 900 -40.55 10.79 52.66
CA THR A 900 -39.63 10.77 53.82
C THR A 900 -40.05 9.86 54.99
N PRO A 901 -39.27 9.71 56.11
CA PRO A 901 -37.82 9.46 56.28
C PRO A 901 -37.57 8.29 57.28
N GLY A 902 -36.41 7.60 57.22
CA GLY A 902 -36.10 6.53 58.18
C GLY A 902 -34.63 6.12 58.22
N ASN A 903 -34.01 6.37 59.37
CA ASN A 903 -32.66 6.00 59.78
C ASN A 903 -32.39 4.49 59.63
N ASP A 904 -31.24 4.09 59.06
CA ASP A 904 -30.32 3.13 59.69
C ASP A 904 -29.09 2.80 58.84
N ASN A 905 -27.95 2.76 59.54
CA ASN A 905 -26.64 2.36 59.08
C ASN A 905 -26.64 1.07 58.26
N LYS A 906 -26.19 1.15 57.00
CA LYS A 906 -25.43 0.08 56.32
C LYS A 906 -24.70 0.65 55.10
N ARG A 907 -23.37 0.56 55.10
CA ARG A 907 -22.56 0.68 53.88
C ARG A 907 -23.03 -0.39 52.88
N PRO A 908 -23.11 -0.08 51.57
CA PRO A 908 -22.88 -1.07 50.54
C PRO A 908 -21.59 -0.72 49.80
N SER A 909 -20.58 -1.54 50.05
CA SER A 909 -19.52 -1.81 49.08
C SER A 909 -20.13 -2.38 47.81
N SER A 910 -20.07 -1.64 46.71
CA SER A 910 -20.17 -2.22 45.35
C SER A 910 -19.25 -1.43 44.41
N ILE A 911 -17.96 -1.75 44.49
CA ILE A 911 -17.07 -1.62 43.33
C ILE A 911 -17.55 -2.70 42.37
N VAL A 912 -18.33 -2.32 41.37
CA VAL A 912 -18.65 -3.21 40.24
C VAL A 912 -17.35 -3.38 39.45
N SER A 913 -16.61 -4.44 39.74
CA SER A 913 -15.51 -4.89 38.87
C SER A 913 -16.15 -5.51 37.62
N ALA A 914 -16.08 -4.79 36.50
CA ALA A 914 -16.46 -5.35 35.20
C ALA A 914 -15.55 -6.56 34.90
N THR A 915 -16.14 -7.70 34.59
CA THR A 915 -15.42 -8.89 34.12
C THR A 915 -14.92 -8.66 32.69
N LYS A 916 -13.91 -9.41 32.26
CA LYS A 916 -13.34 -9.30 30.90
C LYS A 916 -14.35 -9.53 29.78
N GLU A 917 -15.44 -10.25 30.06
CA GLU A 917 -16.52 -10.52 29.09
C GLU A 917 -17.40 -9.30 28.83
N ASP A 918 -17.69 -8.48 29.85
CA ASP A 918 -18.50 -7.26 29.70
C ASP A 918 -17.77 -6.19 28.88
N VAL A 919 -16.44 -6.11 28.98
CA VAL A 919 -15.61 -5.18 28.20
C VAL A 919 -15.53 -5.62 26.73
N ASN A 920 -15.34 -6.92 26.48
CA ASN A 920 -15.19 -7.47 25.14
C ASN A 920 -16.51 -7.42 24.33
N THR A 921 -17.65 -7.60 25.00
CA THR A 921 -18.99 -7.51 24.40
C THR A 921 -19.36 -6.06 24.06
N GLN A 922 -18.92 -5.09 24.89
CA GLN A 922 -19.19 -3.68 24.67
C GLN A 922 -18.28 -3.04 23.61
N GLU A 923 -17.03 -3.52 23.46
CA GLU A 923 -16.13 -3.13 22.36
C GLU A 923 -16.66 -3.56 20.99
N GLN A 924 -17.18 -4.79 20.87
CA GLN A 924 -17.83 -5.25 19.63
C GLN A 924 -19.02 -4.36 19.25
N HIS A 925 -19.81 -3.95 20.25
CA HIS A 925 -21.01 -3.13 20.03
C HIS A 925 -20.69 -1.65 19.68
N ASP A 926 -19.64 -1.06 20.24
CA ASP A 926 -19.20 0.31 19.91
C ASP A 926 -18.50 0.38 18.54
N GLU A 927 -17.72 -0.64 18.16
CA GLU A 927 -17.07 -0.72 16.85
C GLU A 927 -18.03 -1.03 15.71
N GLU A 928 -19.00 -1.92 15.95
CA GLU A 928 -20.05 -2.19 14.98
C GLU A 928 -20.89 -0.93 14.70
N ASN A 929 -21.15 -0.11 15.73
CA ASN A 929 -21.81 1.18 15.60
C ASN A 929 -20.95 2.21 14.81
N ASP A 930 -19.67 2.36 15.13
CA ASP A 930 -18.75 3.29 14.43
C ASP A 930 -18.55 2.89 12.95
N LEU A 931 -18.48 1.58 12.64
CA LEU A 931 -18.43 1.06 11.26
C LEU A 931 -19.79 1.11 10.56
N ALA A 932 -20.90 0.97 11.29
CA ALA A 932 -22.25 1.13 10.76
C ALA A 932 -22.50 2.54 10.25
N ASP A 933 -21.93 3.56 10.90
CA ASP A 933 -21.99 4.95 10.44
C ASP A 933 -21.36 5.14 9.06
N TYR A 934 -20.42 4.29 8.63
CA TYR A 934 -19.84 4.33 7.28
C TYR A 934 -20.56 3.42 6.27
N LYS A 935 -21.62 2.72 6.65
CA LYS A 935 -22.40 1.85 5.75
C LYS A 935 -23.41 2.68 4.95
N GLY A 936 -23.43 2.47 3.62
CA GLY A 936 -24.41 3.07 2.71
C GLY A 936 -23.80 3.96 1.62
N THR A 937 -24.28 3.84 0.38
CA THR A 937 -23.67 4.52 -0.79
C THR A 937 -23.62 6.04 -0.63
N THR A 938 -24.69 6.63 -0.13
CA THR A 938 -24.81 8.09 0.02
C THR A 938 -23.87 8.61 1.10
N VAL A 939 -23.68 7.86 2.20
CA VAL A 939 -22.75 8.24 3.27
C VAL A 939 -21.31 8.13 2.78
N VAL A 940 -21.00 7.06 2.02
CA VAL A 940 -19.69 6.88 1.38
C VAL A 940 -19.33 8.06 0.47
N ILE A 941 -20.22 8.46 -0.41
CA ILE A 941 -19.98 9.60 -1.31
C ILE A 941 -19.75 10.89 -0.51
N LYS A 942 -20.53 11.13 0.55
CA LYS A 942 -20.41 12.33 1.37
C LYS A 942 -19.05 12.42 2.09
N TYR A 943 -18.64 11.37 2.81
CA TYR A 943 -17.37 11.43 3.55
C TYR A 943 -16.16 11.42 2.61
N VAL A 944 -16.18 10.63 1.53
CA VAL A 944 -15.10 10.62 0.53
C VAL A 944 -14.93 12.01 -0.09
N THR A 945 -16.04 12.68 -0.45
CA THR A 945 -16.00 14.05 -1.00
C THR A 945 -15.40 15.04 0.01
N LEU A 946 -15.80 14.95 1.28
CA LEU A 946 -15.26 15.79 2.35
C LEU A 946 -13.76 15.58 2.54
N ARG A 947 -13.30 14.32 2.60
CA ARG A 947 -11.87 13.98 2.74
C ARG A 947 -11.06 14.48 1.54
N LEU A 948 -11.55 14.29 0.32
CA LEU A 948 -10.93 14.81 -0.90
C LEU A 948 -10.81 16.33 -0.87
N ALA A 949 -11.87 17.04 -0.45
CA ALA A 949 -11.84 18.50 -0.33
C ALA A 949 -10.77 18.97 0.67
N ILE A 950 -10.65 18.31 1.83
CA ILE A 950 -9.62 18.61 2.82
C ILE A 950 -8.22 18.41 2.23
N ILE A 951 -7.97 17.27 1.55
CA ILE A 951 -6.67 16.98 0.93
C ILE A 951 -6.32 18.01 -0.14
N ILE A 952 -7.28 18.41 -0.99
CA ILE A 952 -7.06 19.43 -2.02
C ILE A 952 -6.64 20.77 -1.39
N VAL A 953 -7.31 21.19 -0.30
CA VAL A 953 -6.93 22.41 0.43
C VAL A 953 -5.51 22.28 1.00
N LEU A 954 -5.15 21.13 1.58
CA LEU A 954 -3.81 20.88 2.09
C LEU A 954 -2.74 20.98 0.99
N VAL A 955 -3.02 20.46 -0.21
CA VAL A 955 -2.12 20.55 -1.36
C VAL A 955 -1.91 22.00 -1.79
N ILE A 956 -2.98 22.80 -1.86
CA ILE A 956 -2.89 24.22 -2.23
C ILE A 956 -1.99 24.98 -1.23
N VAL A 957 -2.21 24.75 0.07
CA VAL A 957 -1.39 25.37 1.13
C VAL A 957 0.06 24.89 1.07
N ALA A 958 0.29 23.59 0.87
CA ALA A 958 1.63 23.01 0.75
C ALA A 958 2.39 23.60 -0.45
N VAL A 959 1.75 23.75 -1.61
CA VAL A 959 2.35 24.35 -2.80
C VAL A 959 2.68 25.83 -2.56
N ALA A 960 1.83 26.58 -1.86
CA ALA A 960 2.08 27.97 -1.51
C ALA A 960 3.26 28.15 -0.54
N LEU A 961 3.44 27.20 0.39
CA LEU A 961 4.46 27.24 1.45
C LEU A 961 5.71 26.40 1.16
N LYS A 962 5.86 25.86 -0.05
CA LYS A 962 6.90 24.88 -0.43
C LYS A 962 8.35 25.29 -0.08
N ASN A 963 8.66 26.58 -0.18
CA ASN A 963 10.01 27.12 0.05
C ASN A 963 10.27 27.51 1.53
N LYS A 964 9.28 27.38 2.42
CA LYS A 964 9.34 27.84 3.81
C LYS A 964 9.14 26.70 4.80
N PHE A 965 9.66 25.52 4.47
CA PHE A 965 9.44 24.30 5.25
C PHE A 965 9.90 24.43 6.71
N ILE A 966 11.08 25.04 6.93
CA ILE A 966 11.66 25.18 8.27
C ILE A 966 10.79 26.12 9.12
N GLU A 967 10.41 27.28 8.57
CA GLU A 967 9.55 28.23 9.26
C GLU A 967 8.15 27.66 9.50
N LEU A 968 7.61 26.89 8.53
CA LEU A 968 6.34 26.18 8.67
C LEU A 968 6.39 25.18 9.84
N ALA A 969 7.44 24.36 9.92
CA ALA A 969 7.62 23.41 11.02
C ALA A 969 7.70 24.11 12.38
N ASP A 970 8.51 25.18 12.48
CA ASP A 970 8.66 25.96 13.70
C ASP A 970 7.34 26.65 14.11
N PHE A 971 6.59 27.18 13.16
CA PHE A 971 5.27 27.81 13.37
C PHE A 971 4.24 26.80 13.88
N ILE A 972 4.13 25.62 13.27
CA ILE A 972 3.16 24.58 13.68
C ILE A 972 3.44 24.14 15.12
N GLY A 973 4.72 23.89 15.42
CA GLY A 973 5.16 23.48 16.74
C GLY A 973 4.84 24.51 17.83
N ALA A 974 5.21 25.76 17.60
CA ALA A 974 5.03 26.85 18.57
C ALA A 974 3.57 27.26 18.79
N SER A 975 2.70 27.04 17.79
CA SER A 975 1.30 27.48 17.83
C SER A 975 0.35 26.34 18.24
N ALA A 976 -0.23 25.66 17.25
CA ALA A 976 -1.29 24.67 17.45
C ALA A 976 -0.79 23.49 18.29
N ASN A 977 0.45 23.03 18.04
CA ASN A 977 0.97 21.87 18.75
C ASN A 977 1.25 22.19 20.23
N THR A 978 1.87 23.32 20.54
CA THR A 978 2.04 23.77 21.94
C THR A 978 0.68 23.90 22.64
N THR A 979 -0.33 24.44 21.96
CA THR A 979 -1.68 24.58 22.52
C THR A 979 -2.34 23.23 22.80
N SER A 980 -2.39 22.31 21.82
CA SER A 980 -3.09 21.03 21.95
C SER A 980 -2.31 19.97 22.71
N CYS A 981 -0.98 19.95 22.60
CA CYS A 981 -0.14 18.89 23.17
C CYS A 981 0.44 19.24 24.54
N ILE A 982 0.47 20.53 24.92
CA ILE A 982 1.05 20.97 26.20
C ILE A 982 0.02 21.75 27.02
N LEU A 983 -0.47 22.88 26.53
CA LEU A 983 -1.25 23.82 27.34
C LEU A 983 -2.61 23.26 27.76
N LEU A 984 -3.44 22.84 26.81
CA LEU A 984 -4.79 22.33 27.09
C LEU A 984 -4.80 21.09 28.00
N PRO A 985 -3.96 20.06 27.77
CA PRO A 985 -3.80 18.94 28.69
C PRO A 985 -3.53 19.34 30.15
N ILE A 986 -2.57 20.24 30.36
CA ILE A 986 -2.16 20.67 31.70
C ILE A 986 -3.25 21.50 32.35
N ILE A 987 -3.91 22.39 31.61
CA ILE A 987 -5.01 23.21 32.13
C ILE A 987 -6.19 22.33 32.55
N PHE A 988 -6.57 21.33 31.74
CA PHE A 988 -7.66 20.41 32.06
C PHE A 988 -7.38 19.60 33.32
N TYR A 989 -6.15 19.08 33.42
CA TYR A 989 -5.70 18.35 34.60
C TYR A 989 -5.70 19.24 35.85
N LEU A 990 -5.17 20.46 35.78
CA LEU A 990 -5.19 21.42 36.90
C LEU A 990 -6.61 21.80 37.31
N LYS A 991 -7.54 21.96 36.35
CA LYS A 991 -8.92 22.32 36.63
C LYS A 991 -9.69 21.19 37.34
N ARG A 992 -9.46 19.94 36.92
CA ARG A 992 -10.21 18.77 37.42
C ARG A 992 -9.57 18.10 38.62
N MET A 993 -8.24 18.10 38.70
CA MET A 993 -7.47 17.42 39.75
C MET A 993 -6.64 18.34 40.64
N GLY A 994 -6.67 19.67 40.42
CA GLY A 994 -5.80 20.63 41.11
C GLY A 994 -5.85 20.64 42.64
N ASN A 995 -6.93 20.14 43.25
CA ASN A 995 -7.08 20.03 44.70
C ASN A 995 -6.66 18.66 45.26
N LYS A 996 -6.43 17.66 44.40
CA LYS A 996 -6.02 16.29 44.76
C LYS A 996 -4.53 16.04 44.52
N ILE A 997 -3.87 16.90 43.75
CA ILE A 997 -2.43 16.78 43.41
C ILE A 997 -1.55 17.48 44.46
N PRO A 998 -0.33 16.99 44.70
CA PRO A 998 0.62 17.65 45.58
C PRO A 998 0.98 19.06 45.09
N MET A 999 1.22 20.00 46.02
CA MET A 999 1.51 21.40 45.67
C MET A 999 2.71 21.56 44.75
N VAL A 1000 3.72 20.69 44.87
CA VAL A 1000 4.92 20.72 44.00
C VAL A 1000 4.54 20.46 42.54
N GLU A 1001 3.72 19.42 42.27
CA GLU A 1001 3.26 19.10 40.92
C GLU A 1001 2.41 20.24 40.34
N ARG A 1002 1.56 20.86 41.18
CA ARG A 1002 0.74 22.01 40.79
C ARG A 1002 1.59 23.22 40.38
N VAL A 1003 2.62 23.55 41.16
CA VAL A 1003 3.53 24.68 40.87
C VAL A 1003 4.31 24.40 39.58
N VAL A 1004 4.84 23.18 39.41
CA VAL A 1004 5.55 22.79 38.19
C VAL A 1004 4.64 22.86 36.95
N ALA A 1005 3.41 22.38 37.06
CA ALA A 1005 2.44 22.43 35.97
C ALA A 1005 2.10 23.88 35.55
N VAL A 1006 1.89 24.78 36.52
CA VAL A 1006 1.65 26.21 36.24
C VAL A 1006 2.88 26.87 35.62
N PHE A 1007 4.08 26.55 36.12
CA PHE A 1007 5.34 27.04 35.56
C PHE A 1007 5.49 26.64 34.08
N ILE A 1008 5.22 25.38 33.74
CA ILE A 1008 5.28 24.88 32.36
C ILE A 1008 4.31 25.66 31.45
N VAL A 1009 3.07 25.87 31.90
CA VAL A 1009 2.05 26.62 31.15
C VAL A 1009 2.53 28.04 30.85
N ILE A 1010 3.09 28.74 31.84
CA ILE A 1010 3.58 30.12 31.67
C ILE A 1010 4.74 30.15 30.67
N VAL A 1011 5.77 29.31 30.86
CA VAL A 1011 6.96 29.28 30.01
C VAL A 1011 6.59 28.92 28.56
N CYS A 1012 5.78 27.89 28.36
CA CYS A 1012 5.38 27.45 27.02
C CYS A 1012 4.46 28.47 26.33
N THR A 1013 3.63 29.21 27.09
CA THR A 1013 2.81 30.29 26.52
C THR A 1013 3.68 31.45 26.02
N ILE A 1014 4.68 31.87 26.81
CA ILE A 1014 5.59 32.97 26.44
C ILE A 1014 6.44 32.58 25.22
N LEU A 1015 7.12 31.43 25.29
CA LEU A 1015 7.98 30.95 24.21
C LEU A 1015 7.18 30.61 22.95
N GLY A 1016 6.04 29.93 23.10
CA GLY A 1016 5.13 29.61 22.00
C GLY A 1016 4.62 30.86 21.29
N SER A 1017 4.20 31.88 22.04
CA SER A 1017 3.75 33.16 21.45
C SER A 1017 4.87 33.89 20.73
N TYR A 1018 6.07 33.96 21.34
CA TYR A 1018 7.24 34.60 20.74
C TYR A 1018 7.66 33.93 19.42
N VAL A 1019 7.77 32.60 19.42
CA VAL A 1019 8.17 31.84 18.22
C VAL A 1019 7.08 31.89 17.15
N THR A 1020 5.80 31.76 17.53
CA THR A 1020 4.67 31.88 16.59
C THR A 1020 4.68 33.25 15.90
N TYR A 1021 4.93 34.34 16.64
CA TYR A 1021 5.00 35.68 16.07
C TYR A 1021 6.19 35.85 15.11
N THR A 1022 7.38 35.44 15.54
CA THR A 1022 8.62 35.62 14.74
C THR A 1022 8.62 34.78 13.47
N THR A 1023 8.22 33.50 13.57
CA THR A 1023 8.09 32.59 12.42
C THR A 1023 6.93 32.99 11.52
N GLY A 1024 5.77 33.36 12.08
CA GLY A 1024 4.62 33.86 11.32
C GLY A 1024 4.95 35.10 10.50
N LYS A 1025 5.73 36.04 11.05
CA LYS A 1025 6.24 37.19 10.31
C LYS A 1025 7.11 36.77 9.12
N ALA A 1026 8.05 35.86 9.33
CA ALA A 1026 8.91 35.34 8.25
C ALA A 1026 8.11 34.58 7.15
N MET A 1027 7.03 33.91 7.54
CA MET A 1027 6.17 33.16 6.64
C MET A 1027 5.22 34.04 5.81
N PHE A 1028 4.50 34.96 6.44
CA PHE A 1028 3.41 35.70 5.78
C PHE A 1028 3.77 37.13 5.37
N ALA A 1029 4.83 37.72 5.94
CA ALA A 1029 5.30 39.06 5.62
C ALA A 1029 6.83 39.07 5.48
N PRO A 1030 7.40 38.36 4.49
CA PRO A 1030 8.84 38.30 4.30
C PRO A 1030 9.40 39.70 4.02
N GLY A 1031 10.53 40.03 4.64
CA GLY A 1031 11.30 41.23 4.27
C GLY A 1031 11.90 41.09 2.85
N PRO A 1032 12.57 42.15 2.35
CA PRO A 1032 13.30 42.06 1.08
C PRO A 1032 14.31 40.90 1.12
N VAL A 1033 14.31 40.06 0.07
CA VAL A 1033 15.23 38.92 -0.07
C VAL A 1033 16.64 39.48 -0.21
N ASP A 1034 17.50 39.23 0.78
CA ASP A 1034 18.91 39.60 0.71
C ASP A 1034 19.67 38.54 -0.11
N PRO A 1035 20.17 38.87 -1.32
CA PRO A 1035 20.95 37.94 -2.13
C PRO A 1035 22.30 37.55 -1.48
N ASN A 1036 22.73 38.24 -0.42
CA ASN A 1036 23.94 37.94 0.35
C ASN A 1036 23.68 37.19 1.67
N ALA A 1037 22.48 36.65 1.87
CA ALA A 1037 22.16 35.88 3.06
C ALA A 1037 23.18 34.76 3.31
N PRO A 1038 23.67 34.58 4.55
CA PRO A 1038 24.70 33.60 4.86
C PRO A 1038 24.18 32.16 4.68
N ASN A 1039 24.98 31.30 4.03
CA ASN A 1039 24.68 29.88 3.83
C ASN A 1039 24.51 29.13 5.17
N PHE A 1040 25.25 29.55 6.21
CA PHE A 1040 25.22 28.97 7.55
C PHE A 1040 24.85 30.04 8.60
N PRO A 1041 23.56 30.41 8.72
CA PRO A 1041 23.14 31.56 9.51
C PRO A 1041 23.37 31.41 11.02
N PHE A 1042 23.52 30.19 11.52
CA PHE A 1042 23.73 29.90 12.95
C PHE A 1042 25.20 30.02 13.39
N CYS A 1043 26.11 30.11 12.43
CA CYS A 1043 27.54 30.23 12.68
C CYS A 1043 27.99 31.68 12.91
N LYS A 1044 29.20 31.83 13.45
CA LYS A 1044 29.88 33.14 13.50
C LYS A 1044 30.22 33.65 12.10
N PRO A 1045 30.41 34.97 11.89
CA PRO A 1045 30.69 35.57 10.57
C PRO A 1045 31.80 34.88 9.76
N GLU A 1046 32.80 34.35 10.47
CA GLU A 1046 33.96 33.60 9.96
C GLU A 1046 33.57 32.32 9.20
N HIS A 1047 32.47 31.67 9.60
CA HIS A 1047 32.00 30.37 9.08
C HIS A 1047 30.59 30.45 8.48
N GLN A 1048 30.10 31.66 8.21
CA GLN A 1048 28.74 31.91 7.71
C GLN A 1048 28.59 31.71 6.20
N LYS A 1049 29.66 31.90 5.42
CA LYS A 1049 29.63 31.83 3.95
C LYS A 1049 30.36 30.61 3.38
N GLU A 1050 31.46 30.22 4.03
CA GLU A 1050 32.33 29.13 3.56
C GLU A 1050 32.27 27.91 4.50
N LEU A 1051 32.46 26.72 3.93
CA LEU A 1051 32.58 25.48 4.69
C LEU A 1051 33.87 25.50 5.51
N TYR A 1052 33.78 25.17 6.80
CA TYR A 1052 34.98 25.14 7.66
C TYR A 1052 35.97 24.03 7.27
N TYR A 1053 35.47 23.01 6.57
CA TYR A 1053 36.26 21.87 6.13
C TYR A 1053 35.81 21.45 4.73
N ILE A 1054 36.73 21.51 3.78
CA ILE A 1054 36.57 20.95 2.44
C ILE A 1054 37.62 19.84 2.35
N LYS A 1055 37.16 18.60 2.21
CA LYS A 1055 38.07 17.46 1.99
C LYS A 1055 38.60 17.58 0.54
N PRO A 1056 39.92 17.72 0.32
CA PRO A 1056 40.47 17.84 -1.02
C PRO A 1056 40.22 16.60 -1.87
#